data_AF-A0A954CE00-F1
#
_entry.id   AF-A0A954CE00-F1
#
_cell.length_a   1.000
_cell.length_b   1.000
_cell.length_c   1.000
_cell.angle_alpha   90.00
_cell.angle_beta   90.00
_cell.angle_gamma   90.00
#
_symmetry.space_group_name_H-M   'P 1'
#
loop_
_entity.id
_entity.type
_entity.pdbx_description
1 polymer ?
#
loop_
_entity_poly.entity_id
_entity_poly.type
_entity_poly.pdbx_seq_one_letter_code
_entity_poly.pdbx_strand_id
1 'polypeptide(L)'
;MISIGLGGTALADDYPNHAGTNGIIYPGQSVYGTLENGSDQDWFAIDLQAGMSVTLDLEGQRTNRGSLGDPLLAVYDVNNREIGRNDDGGEGFNSRLTLTAPYTGRFFVSAQSFGSSTGTYTLTASGVGGGAPVAYDDYPATPGTSGRVMVPGQITGNLENGNDEDWFAVQLNAGQTITISLEGQPTNAGSLSDPLLGVYDGYGNQIDRNDDGGQGFNSLLTFTAPQSGTYFLGAGSFGNNAGTYMMRVTGQQPVVQDDFPSNPQTNGRLNVPGQTGGNLETGDDQDWFAVQLQPGAPVIFDLEGQRTNRGTLGDPYLRIFDQYGTELDRNDDGGEGFNSRLQFVAPQYGTYFVSAGSFGASTGTYTLTASGGAPPPPQDDYPSTPQTNGRLNVPGQTTGNLETGDDQDWFAVQLQPGAPVTFDLEGQRTNRGSLGDPYLRIFDQFGTELDRNDDGGEGFNSRLQFVAPQYGTYFVSAGSFGGSTGTYTLTASGGAPPPPQDDYPNTPQTHGRVNVPGSITGNLETGDDQDWFAVQLQPGMQVTIDLEGQPTNRGSLSDPLLRVYDQYGSEVAANDDGGDGFNSRLQFVAPGPGTYFLGAGSFGNNAGTYTLTVTGSAPPPPQDDYPATPQTTGRVNAPGATNGNLETGDDEDWFAVQLQAGAAYTIDLEGERTNRGSLGDPLLVVYDSFGNEIGRNDDGGEGFNSRLDLTVPSSGTYFLGARSFGSSSGTYTLTVTGGAPPAPQDDYPATPQTTGRVNAPGSTTGNLETGDDEDWFAVQLQAGAAYTIDLEGERTNRGSLGDPLLVVYDSFGSEIGRNDDGGEGFNSRLDLTVPSSGTYFIGARSFGASTGTYTLTVAGGAPPAPQDDFADNPGTTGQAFPGNPTTGNLESGDDHDWFRADLQAGITYTIDLEGQPTNRGSLGDPLLTLFDGSGNQVGRNDDGGEGFNSRLTFTPTTSGTYFIDAGSFGSSAGTYTLTVSPAQTGQLQPVQPVQPTQPIVAETPALPQPGGDDFGNAPGATGQISVGSSAIGNLETDGDVDWFAVTLDGGTAYTVDVEGRRTGGGSLGDPLVRIFDTVGAEVAMDDDSGEGLNPRATFTTGAGGTYYIGVEAFGSGTGDYTVRISR
;
A
#
# COMPACT_ATOMS: atom_id res chain seq x y z
N MET A 1 -43.74 -19.72 -17.16
CA MET A 1 -43.67 -18.97 -15.90
C MET A 1 -42.91 -19.81 -14.90
N ILE A 2 -41.63 -19.52 -14.73
CA ILE A 2 -40.74 -20.13 -13.74
C ILE A 2 -40.28 -18.96 -12.88
N SER A 3 -40.65 -18.98 -11.60
CA SER A 3 -40.20 -18.00 -10.61
C SER A 3 -38.90 -18.51 -10.01
N ILE A 4 -37.88 -17.67 -10.07
CA ILE A 4 -36.54 -17.90 -9.54
C ILE A 4 -36.64 -17.71 -8.02
N GLY A 5 -36.32 -18.75 -7.25
CA GLY A 5 -36.10 -18.66 -5.81
C GLY A 5 -34.61 -18.48 -5.55
N LEU A 6 -34.23 -17.31 -5.06
CA LEU A 6 -32.89 -17.07 -4.50
C LEU A 6 -32.80 -17.89 -3.20
N GLY A 7 -31.91 -18.89 -3.17
CA GLY A 7 -31.55 -19.60 -1.95
C GLY A 7 -30.64 -18.71 -1.12
N GLY A 8 -31.11 -18.31 0.07
CA GLY A 8 -30.32 -17.55 1.03
C GLY A 8 -29.14 -18.38 1.54
N THR A 9 -27.99 -17.71 1.68
CA THR A 9 -26.84 -18.13 2.47
C THR A 9 -27.29 -18.50 3.88
N ALA A 10 -26.88 -19.67 4.38
CA ALA A 10 -27.00 -19.95 5.82
C ALA A 10 -26.15 -18.91 6.56
N LEU A 11 -26.77 -18.15 7.46
CA LEU A 11 -26.06 -17.25 8.35
C LEU A 11 -25.14 -18.09 9.25
N ALA A 12 -23.92 -17.60 9.48
CA ALA A 12 -22.99 -18.23 10.42
C ALA A 12 -23.54 -18.10 11.84
N ASP A 13 -23.50 -19.20 12.60
CA ASP A 13 -23.89 -19.29 14.01
C ASP A 13 -23.13 -18.23 14.83
N ASP A 14 -23.87 -17.34 15.49
CA ASP A 14 -23.29 -16.22 16.25
C ASP A 14 -22.83 -16.63 17.66
N TYR A 15 -23.42 -17.67 18.26
CA TYR A 15 -22.98 -18.24 19.53
C TYR A 15 -23.24 -19.75 19.61
N PRO A 16 -22.19 -20.57 19.77
CA PRO A 16 -22.38 -22.02 19.71
C PRO A 16 -23.11 -22.57 20.94
N ASN A 17 -23.84 -23.66 20.74
CA ASN A 17 -24.71 -24.29 21.74
C ASN A 17 -24.03 -25.15 22.83
N HIS A 18 -22.80 -24.79 23.23
CA HIS A 18 -22.01 -25.58 24.18
C HIS A 18 -21.18 -24.72 25.16
N ALA A 19 -20.61 -25.37 26.18
CA ALA A 19 -19.81 -24.74 27.24
C ALA A 19 -18.52 -24.02 26.78
N GLY A 20 -18.20 -24.11 25.48
CA GLY A 20 -17.09 -23.42 24.83
C GLY A 20 -17.54 -22.18 24.05
N THR A 21 -18.78 -21.73 24.28
CA THR A 21 -19.30 -20.48 23.75
C THR A 21 -18.43 -19.29 24.11
N ASN A 22 -18.30 -18.38 23.14
CA ASN A 22 -17.69 -17.07 23.33
C ASN A 22 -18.70 -16.04 23.89
N GLY A 23 -19.99 -16.39 23.95
CA GLY A 23 -21.01 -15.57 24.58
C GLY A 23 -20.80 -15.51 26.08
N ILE A 24 -20.60 -14.32 26.63
CA ILE A 24 -20.50 -14.06 28.07
C ILE A 24 -21.52 -12.98 28.42
N ILE A 25 -22.29 -13.19 29.48
CA ILE A 25 -23.24 -12.18 29.98
C ILE A 25 -23.03 -11.97 31.48
N TYR A 26 -22.91 -10.71 31.89
CA TYR A 26 -22.77 -10.33 33.29
C TYR A 26 -24.08 -9.78 33.88
N PRO A 27 -24.34 -9.94 35.19
CA PRO A 27 -25.46 -9.30 35.86
C PRO A 27 -25.45 -7.77 35.64
N GLY A 28 -26.53 -7.22 35.11
CA GLY A 28 -26.68 -5.81 34.72
C GLY A 28 -26.54 -5.55 33.23
N GLN A 29 -26.12 -6.54 32.44
CA GLN A 29 -25.94 -6.39 30.99
C GLN A 29 -27.10 -6.93 30.17
N SER A 30 -27.17 -6.44 28.93
CA SER A 30 -27.95 -7.03 27.84
C SER A 30 -26.99 -7.46 26.72
N VAL A 31 -27.21 -8.63 26.16
CA VAL A 31 -26.53 -9.14 24.95
C VAL A 31 -27.56 -9.39 23.86
N TYR A 32 -27.13 -9.24 22.62
CA TYR A 32 -27.94 -9.43 21.43
C TYR A 32 -27.45 -10.67 20.68
N GLY A 33 -28.37 -11.44 20.13
CA GLY A 33 -28.04 -12.59 19.28
C GLY A 33 -29.16 -12.89 18.30
N THR A 34 -28.92 -13.89 17.46
CA THR A 34 -29.75 -14.30 16.34
C THR A 34 -29.86 -15.81 16.34
N LEU A 35 -31.08 -16.34 16.28
CA LEU A 35 -31.25 -17.77 16.01
C LEU A 35 -31.33 -17.96 14.49
N GLU A 36 -30.27 -18.47 13.87
CA GLU A 36 -30.14 -18.57 12.41
C GLU A 36 -31.03 -19.67 11.83
N ASN A 37 -31.31 -20.72 12.62
CA ASN A 37 -32.16 -21.83 12.23
C ASN A 37 -33.13 -22.27 13.33
N GLY A 38 -34.17 -23.02 12.98
CA GLY A 38 -35.23 -23.40 13.93
C GLY A 38 -34.79 -24.36 15.04
N SER A 39 -33.56 -24.90 14.98
CA SER A 39 -32.95 -25.74 16.01
C SER A 39 -31.83 -25.04 16.77
N ASP A 40 -31.58 -23.76 16.48
CA ASP A 40 -30.45 -23.04 17.04
C ASP A 40 -30.58 -22.80 18.53
N GLN A 41 -29.43 -22.75 19.21
CA GLN A 41 -29.36 -22.47 20.63
C GLN A 41 -28.09 -21.70 20.96
N ASP A 42 -28.26 -20.48 21.40
CA ASP A 42 -27.12 -19.62 21.68
C ASP A 42 -26.80 -19.71 23.15
N TRP A 43 -25.59 -20.14 23.50
CA TRP A 43 -25.19 -20.26 24.89
C TRP A 43 -24.38 -19.04 25.33
N PHE A 44 -24.65 -18.56 26.54
CA PHE A 44 -23.92 -17.48 27.20
C PHE A 44 -23.43 -17.94 28.56
N ALA A 45 -22.13 -17.85 28.82
CA ALA A 45 -21.57 -18.09 30.14
C ALA A 45 -21.92 -16.94 31.09
N ILE A 46 -22.32 -17.28 32.32
CA ILE A 46 -22.54 -16.34 33.42
C ILE A 46 -21.95 -16.91 34.70
N ASP A 47 -21.03 -16.17 35.32
CA ASP A 47 -20.41 -16.55 36.58
C ASP A 47 -21.20 -15.95 37.76
N LEU A 48 -21.70 -16.79 38.66
CA LEU A 48 -22.56 -16.38 39.79
C LEU A 48 -22.00 -16.87 41.13
N GLN A 49 -22.29 -16.14 42.21
CA GLN A 49 -21.93 -16.55 43.57
C GLN A 49 -23.04 -17.35 44.25
N ALA A 50 -22.68 -18.28 45.13
CA ALA A 50 -23.64 -19.04 45.93
C ALA A 50 -24.61 -18.10 46.69
N GLY A 51 -25.90 -18.27 46.48
CA GLY A 51 -26.96 -17.45 47.08
C GLY A 51 -27.32 -16.18 46.31
N MET A 52 -26.60 -15.85 45.23
CA MET A 52 -26.91 -14.71 44.37
C MET A 52 -28.16 -14.98 43.54
N SER A 53 -29.16 -14.08 43.61
CA SER A 53 -30.32 -14.11 42.72
C SER A 53 -30.11 -13.21 41.51
N VAL A 54 -30.24 -13.75 40.30
CA VAL A 54 -30.24 -13.06 39.01
C VAL A 54 -31.54 -13.35 38.26
N THR A 55 -32.10 -12.36 37.58
CA THR A 55 -33.25 -12.49 36.68
C THR A 55 -32.78 -12.39 35.25
N LEU A 56 -33.05 -13.41 34.46
CA LEU A 56 -32.71 -13.48 33.05
C LEU A 56 -33.98 -13.25 32.23
N ASP A 57 -33.95 -12.24 31.38
CA ASP A 57 -35.03 -11.80 30.50
C ASP A 57 -34.61 -12.04 29.05
N LEU A 58 -35.29 -12.94 28.34
CA LEU A 58 -35.05 -13.20 26.91
C LEU A 58 -36.21 -12.64 26.10
N GLU A 59 -35.92 -11.59 25.33
CA GLU A 59 -36.92 -10.73 24.72
C GLU A 59 -36.83 -10.73 23.20
N GLY A 60 -37.99 -10.86 22.54
CA GLY A 60 -38.10 -10.85 21.08
C GLY A 60 -39.08 -9.78 20.57
N GLN A 61 -39.91 -10.16 19.58
CA GLN A 61 -40.80 -9.26 18.86
C GLN A 61 -41.77 -8.48 19.77
N ARG A 62 -42.21 -9.07 20.89
CA ARG A 62 -43.26 -8.50 21.74
C ARG A 62 -42.88 -7.20 22.43
N THR A 63 -41.62 -7.07 22.83
CA THR A 63 -41.11 -5.85 23.50
C THR A 63 -40.29 -4.97 22.55
N ASN A 64 -40.31 -5.26 21.24
CA ASN A 64 -39.46 -4.63 20.22
C ASN A 64 -37.95 -4.73 20.53
N ARG A 65 -37.54 -5.77 21.27
CA ARG A 65 -36.13 -6.04 21.60
C ARG A 65 -35.57 -7.24 20.81
N GLY A 66 -36.15 -7.51 19.64
CA GLY A 66 -35.75 -8.58 18.73
C GLY A 66 -36.84 -8.87 17.71
N SER A 67 -36.58 -9.76 16.76
CA SER A 67 -37.58 -10.29 15.83
C SER A 67 -38.07 -11.69 16.18
N LEU A 68 -37.50 -12.34 17.20
CA LEU A 68 -37.87 -13.69 17.62
C LEU A 68 -39.31 -13.73 18.15
N GLY A 69 -40.12 -14.63 17.62
CA GLY A 69 -41.56 -14.65 17.89
C GLY A 69 -41.94 -15.22 19.27
N ASP A 70 -41.25 -16.29 19.67
CA ASP A 70 -41.53 -17.07 20.88
C ASP A 70 -40.22 -17.52 21.53
N PRO A 71 -39.53 -16.63 22.28
CA PRO A 71 -38.29 -16.96 22.95
C PRO A 71 -38.44 -18.09 24.00
N LEU A 72 -37.39 -18.90 24.15
CA LEU A 72 -37.29 -19.96 25.16
C LEU A 72 -35.94 -19.87 25.86
N LEU A 73 -35.97 -19.73 27.18
CA LEU A 73 -34.78 -19.58 28.01
C LEU A 73 -34.52 -20.84 28.84
N ALA A 74 -33.28 -21.32 28.85
CA ALA A 74 -32.83 -22.38 29.77
C ALA A 74 -31.52 -21.99 30.45
N VAL A 75 -31.25 -22.52 31.64
CA VAL A 75 -29.99 -22.34 32.36
C VAL A 75 -29.43 -23.69 32.75
N TYR A 76 -28.16 -23.89 32.47
CA TYR A 76 -27.39 -25.09 32.72
C TYR A 76 -26.28 -24.82 33.72
N ASP A 77 -25.94 -25.84 34.48
CA ASP A 77 -24.78 -25.86 35.36
C ASP A 77 -23.51 -26.31 34.59
N VAL A 78 -22.33 -26.23 35.23
CA VAL A 78 -21.06 -26.58 34.57
C VAL A 78 -20.96 -28.03 34.08
N ASN A 79 -21.83 -28.93 34.56
CA ASN A 79 -21.89 -30.32 34.12
C ASN A 79 -22.98 -30.55 33.05
N ASN A 80 -23.42 -29.47 32.40
CA ASN A 80 -24.47 -29.48 31.37
C ASN A 80 -25.85 -29.92 31.90
N ARG A 81 -26.08 -29.82 33.21
CA ARG A 81 -27.38 -30.15 33.80
C ARG A 81 -28.26 -28.91 33.83
N GLU A 82 -29.46 -29.01 33.23
CA GLU A 82 -30.47 -27.95 33.30
C GLU A 82 -30.89 -27.71 34.76
N ILE A 83 -30.81 -26.47 35.21
CA ILE A 83 -31.19 -26.01 36.55
C ILE A 83 -32.39 -25.05 36.54
N GLY A 84 -32.78 -24.56 35.37
CA GLY A 84 -34.01 -23.79 35.19
C GLY A 84 -34.35 -23.59 33.72
N ARG A 85 -35.64 -23.43 33.41
CA ARG A 85 -36.15 -23.16 32.07
C ARG A 85 -37.44 -22.36 32.18
N ASN A 86 -37.68 -21.49 31.21
CA ASN A 86 -38.90 -20.73 31.09
C ASN A 86 -39.15 -20.35 29.61
N ASP A 87 -40.39 -20.48 29.15
CA ASP A 87 -40.88 -20.08 27.83
C ASP A 87 -41.67 -18.76 27.91
N ASP A 88 -42.68 -18.67 28.79
CA ASP A 88 -43.64 -17.54 28.81
C ASP A 88 -43.66 -16.76 30.14
N GLY A 89 -42.51 -16.58 30.79
CA GLY A 89 -42.39 -15.89 32.09
C GLY A 89 -42.30 -14.37 32.01
N GLY A 90 -42.02 -13.81 30.82
CA GLY A 90 -41.85 -12.39 30.53
C GLY A 90 -43.12 -11.73 29.97
N GLU A 91 -42.96 -10.61 29.27
CA GLU A 91 -44.08 -9.94 28.61
C GLU A 91 -44.51 -10.66 27.32
N GLY A 92 -45.76 -11.12 27.25
CA GLY A 92 -46.26 -11.85 26.09
C GLY A 92 -45.73 -13.29 26.06
N PHE A 93 -45.02 -13.64 24.99
CA PHE A 93 -44.34 -14.93 24.80
C PHE A 93 -42.84 -14.85 25.12
N ASN A 94 -42.36 -13.72 25.66
CA ASN A 94 -40.95 -13.61 26.06
C ASN A 94 -40.70 -14.45 27.32
N SER A 95 -39.48 -14.95 27.49
CA SER A 95 -39.11 -15.73 28.66
C SER A 95 -38.49 -14.87 29.76
N ARG A 96 -38.81 -15.17 31.02
CA ARG A 96 -38.15 -14.61 32.20
C ARG A 96 -37.92 -15.70 33.24
N LEU A 97 -36.68 -15.82 33.71
CA LEU A 97 -36.31 -16.76 34.76
C LEU A 97 -35.47 -16.08 35.84
N THR A 98 -35.94 -16.11 37.08
CA THR A 98 -35.12 -15.73 38.25
C THR A 98 -34.46 -16.96 38.85
N LEU A 99 -33.13 -16.99 38.85
CA LEU A 99 -32.30 -18.04 39.41
C LEU A 99 -31.59 -17.54 40.66
N THR A 100 -31.64 -18.31 41.75
CA THR A 100 -30.70 -18.17 42.87
C THR A 100 -29.60 -19.21 42.73
N ALA A 101 -28.36 -18.78 42.53
CA ALA A 101 -27.24 -19.67 42.29
C ALA A 101 -27.00 -20.60 43.49
N PRO A 102 -27.04 -21.93 43.30
CA PRO A 102 -26.90 -22.89 44.40
C PRO A 102 -25.45 -23.01 44.91
N TYR A 103 -24.47 -22.55 44.14
CA TYR A 103 -23.06 -22.53 44.46
C TYR A 103 -22.34 -21.41 43.69
N THR A 104 -21.12 -21.08 44.08
CA THR A 104 -20.27 -20.13 43.36
C THR A 104 -19.59 -20.82 42.20
N GLY A 105 -19.75 -20.30 40.98
CA GLY A 105 -19.14 -20.85 39.78
C GLY A 105 -19.87 -20.46 38.50
N ARG A 106 -19.46 -21.09 37.40
CA ARG A 106 -20.00 -20.86 36.06
C ARG A 106 -21.32 -21.57 35.83
N PHE A 107 -22.24 -20.84 35.20
CA PHE A 107 -23.50 -21.31 34.65
C PHE A 107 -23.58 -20.92 33.17
N PHE A 108 -24.46 -21.57 32.42
CA PHE A 108 -24.67 -21.28 31.00
C PHE A 108 -26.14 -20.99 30.74
N VAL A 109 -26.42 -19.85 30.14
CA VAL A 109 -27.76 -19.41 29.76
C VAL A 109 -27.94 -19.72 28.28
N SER A 110 -28.95 -20.50 27.93
CA SER A 110 -29.27 -20.80 26.54
C SER A 110 -30.48 -19.98 26.10
N ALA A 111 -30.29 -19.20 25.04
CA ALA A 111 -31.36 -18.56 24.27
C ALA A 111 -31.79 -19.49 23.13
N GLN A 112 -33.09 -19.78 23.06
CA GLN A 112 -33.67 -20.69 22.09
C GLN A 112 -35.01 -20.13 21.61
N SER A 113 -35.66 -20.83 20.70
CA SER A 113 -37.06 -20.59 20.36
C SER A 113 -37.96 -21.72 20.82
N PHE A 114 -39.18 -21.39 21.24
CA PHE A 114 -40.21 -22.39 21.47
C PHE A 114 -40.81 -22.80 20.11
N GLY A 115 -40.26 -23.87 19.51
CA GLY A 115 -40.69 -24.39 18.22
C GLY A 115 -39.58 -24.39 17.19
N SER A 116 -39.79 -23.70 16.07
CA SER A 116 -38.81 -23.62 14.96
C SER A 116 -38.68 -22.21 14.39
N SER A 117 -38.99 -21.18 15.20
CA SER A 117 -38.88 -19.79 14.77
C SER A 117 -37.43 -19.32 14.84
N THR A 118 -37.03 -18.52 13.86
CA THR A 118 -35.74 -17.85 13.79
C THR A 118 -35.90 -16.36 14.03
N GLY A 119 -34.80 -15.66 14.31
CA GLY A 119 -34.80 -14.21 14.46
C GLY A 119 -33.93 -13.71 15.60
N THR A 120 -33.83 -12.39 15.70
CA THR A 120 -33.00 -11.73 16.70
C THR A 120 -33.69 -11.66 18.06
N TYR A 121 -32.90 -11.65 19.14
CA TYR A 121 -33.38 -11.49 20.49
C TYR A 121 -32.44 -10.58 21.30
N THR A 122 -32.92 -10.14 22.47
CA THR A 122 -32.08 -9.53 23.51
C THR A 122 -32.19 -10.36 24.78
N LEU A 123 -31.06 -10.83 25.29
CA LEU A 123 -30.96 -11.48 26.60
C LEU A 123 -30.43 -10.46 27.62
N THR A 124 -31.17 -10.23 28.71
CA THR A 124 -30.80 -9.30 29.79
C THR A 124 -30.67 -10.04 31.11
N ALA A 125 -29.57 -9.84 31.84
CA ALA A 125 -29.42 -10.30 33.21
C ALA A 125 -29.66 -9.12 34.18
N SER A 126 -30.67 -9.16 35.03
CA SER A 126 -31.09 -8.08 35.92
C SER A 126 -31.34 -8.53 37.37
N GLY A 127 -31.12 -7.62 38.34
CA GLY A 127 -31.41 -7.84 39.76
C GLY A 127 -30.28 -8.49 40.56
N VAL A 128 -29.86 -7.83 41.65
CA VAL A 128 -28.89 -8.33 42.63
C VAL A 128 -29.56 -8.32 44.00
N GLY A 129 -30.06 -9.49 44.42
CA GLY A 129 -30.67 -9.66 45.74
C GLY A 129 -29.68 -10.21 46.75
N GLY A 130 -28.93 -9.34 47.43
CA GLY A 130 -28.17 -9.67 48.65
C GLY A 130 -26.65 -9.70 48.50
N GLY A 131 -26.01 -8.57 48.85
CA GLY A 131 -24.54 -8.38 48.85
C GLY A 131 -24.14 -7.28 47.89
N ALA A 132 -23.35 -6.30 48.34
CA ALA A 132 -22.82 -5.25 47.47
C ALA A 132 -22.02 -5.88 46.31
N PRO A 133 -22.21 -5.44 45.05
CA PRO A 133 -21.46 -5.98 43.92
C PRO A 133 -19.97 -5.73 44.14
N VAL A 134 -19.20 -6.81 44.25
CA VAL A 134 -17.77 -6.78 44.00
C VAL A 134 -17.65 -6.85 42.48
N ALA A 135 -17.15 -5.77 41.90
CA ALA A 135 -16.95 -5.65 40.47
C ALA A 135 -15.92 -6.71 40.02
N TYR A 136 -16.25 -7.45 38.97
CA TYR A 136 -15.37 -8.45 38.37
C TYR A 136 -14.55 -7.73 37.30
N ASP A 137 -13.23 -7.81 37.43
CA ASP A 137 -12.22 -7.33 36.48
C ASP A 137 -12.50 -7.93 35.08
N ASP A 138 -12.77 -7.06 34.11
CA ASP A 138 -13.14 -7.46 32.74
C ASP A 138 -11.93 -7.87 31.90
N TYR A 139 -10.75 -7.29 32.15
CA TYR A 139 -9.48 -7.65 31.52
C TYR A 139 -8.31 -7.56 32.52
N PRO A 140 -7.80 -8.66 33.08
CA PRO A 140 -6.81 -8.56 34.14
C PRO A 140 -5.49 -7.97 33.64
N ALA A 141 -4.85 -7.13 34.48
CA ALA A 141 -3.53 -6.51 34.28
C ALA A 141 -2.36 -7.51 34.25
N THR A 142 -2.42 -8.55 33.41
CA THR A 142 -1.43 -9.63 33.33
C THR A 142 -1.27 -10.13 31.90
N PRO A 143 -0.13 -10.77 31.55
CA PRO A 143 0.03 -11.44 30.27
C PRO A 143 -0.99 -12.56 29.99
N GLY A 144 -1.72 -13.02 31.01
CA GLY A 144 -2.80 -14.00 30.89
C GLY A 144 -4.16 -13.40 30.51
N THR A 145 -4.25 -12.09 30.27
CA THR A 145 -5.48 -11.42 29.82
C THR A 145 -6.10 -12.10 28.59
N SER A 146 -7.42 -12.07 28.50
CA SER A 146 -8.18 -12.43 27.28
C SER A 146 -8.31 -11.27 26.30
N GLY A 147 -7.99 -10.04 26.69
CA GLY A 147 -8.09 -8.86 25.84
C GLY A 147 -7.15 -8.96 24.64
N ARG A 148 -7.66 -8.70 23.42
CA ARG A 148 -6.88 -8.69 22.18
C ARG A 148 -7.28 -7.50 21.32
N VAL A 149 -6.31 -6.86 20.69
CA VAL A 149 -6.54 -5.76 19.75
C VAL A 149 -5.64 -5.91 18.52
N MET A 150 -6.23 -5.72 17.34
CA MET A 150 -5.53 -5.80 16.04
C MET A 150 -5.00 -4.43 15.61
N VAL A 151 -4.07 -4.40 14.65
CA VAL A 151 -3.50 -3.15 14.09
C VAL A 151 -3.86 -3.04 12.61
N PRO A 152 -4.68 -2.08 12.15
CA PRO A 152 -5.45 -1.14 12.96
C PRO A 152 -6.67 -1.82 13.62
N GLY A 153 -7.14 -1.26 14.73
CA GLY A 153 -8.26 -1.80 15.49
C GLY A 153 -8.74 -0.85 16.60
N GLN A 154 -9.90 -1.15 17.19
CA GLN A 154 -10.40 -0.44 18.36
C GLN A 154 -11.07 -1.41 19.32
N ILE A 155 -11.03 -1.10 20.61
CA ILE A 155 -11.67 -1.87 21.67
C ILE A 155 -12.20 -0.93 22.76
N THR A 156 -13.22 -1.36 23.48
CA THR A 156 -13.79 -0.64 24.63
C THR A 156 -13.71 -1.52 25.86
N GLY A 157 -13.50 -0.92 27.02
CA GLY A 157 -13.51 -1.61 28.31
C GLY A 157 -13.99 -0.72 29.44
N ASN A 158 -13.98 -1.24 30.66
CA ASN A 158 -14.45 -0.56 31.85
C ASN A 158 -13.48 -0.79 33.01
N LEU A 159 -12.95 0.28 33.60
CA LEU A 159 -12.22 0.18 34.85
C LEU A 159 -13.21 0.06 35.99
N GLU A 160 -13.25 -1.08 36.67
CA GLU A 160 -14.19 -1.33 37.75
C GLU A 160 -13.92 -0.49 38.99
N ASN A 161 -12.66 -0.11 39.19
CA ASN A 161 -12.22 0.73 40.28
C ASN A 161 -11.02 1.60 39.87
N GLY A 162 -10.66 2.58 40.70
CA GLY A 162 -9.58 3.50 40.37
C GLY A 162 -8.18 2.88 40.26
N ASN A 163 -7.96 1.68 40.79
CA ASN A 163 -6.66 1.00 40.69
C ASN A 163 -6.68 -0.08 39.60
N ASP A 164 -7.74 -0.13 38.80
CA ASP A 164 -7.87 -1.14 37.76
C ASP A 164 -7.03 -0.81 36.54
N GLU A 165 -6.56 -1.85 35.86
CA GLU A 165 -5.86 -1.70 34.60
C GLU A 165 -6.16 -2.88 33.67
N ASP A 166 -6.66 -2.56 32.49
CA ASP A 166 -7.13 -3.53 31.53
C ASP A 166 -6.07 -3.79 30.47
N TRP A 167 -5.60 -5.03 30.34
CA TRP A 167 -4.55 -5.36 29.37
C TRP A 167 -5.09 -6.00 28.09
N PHE A 168 -4.61 -5.52 26.94
CA PHE A 168 -4.92 -6.04 25.62
C PHE A 168 -3.65 -6.50 24.90
N ALA A 169 -3.58 -7.78 24.52
CA ALA A 169 -2.44 -8.30 23.77
C ALA A 169 -2.54 -7.87 22.30
N VAL A 170 -1.40 -7.45 21.75
CA VAL A 170 -1.21 -7.05 20.35
C VAL A 170 0.06 -7.70 19.80
N GLN A 171 0.01 -8.24 18.58
CA GLN A 171 1.17 -8.81 17.92
C GLN A 171 1.85 -7.74 17.06
N LEU A 172 3.14 -7.53 17.28
CA LEU A 172 3.94 -6.54 16.54
C LEU A 172 5.21 -7.17 15.98
N ASN A 173 5.66 -6.70 14.83
CA ASN A 173 6.95 -7.04 14.23
C ASN A 173 8.04 -6.05 14.67
N ALA A 174 9.30 -6.48 14.73
CA ALA A 174 10.44 -5.59 14.98
C ALA A 174 10.44 -4.41 13.99
N GLY A 175 10.55 -3.18 14.50
CA GLY A 175 10.46 -1.94 13.73
C GLY A 175 9.05 -1.47 13.39
N GLN A 176 8.00 -2.28 13.66
CA GLN A 176 6.62 -1.86 13.43
C GLN A 176 6.24 -0.74 14.40
N THR A 177 5.75 0.37 13.85
CA THR A 177 5.31 1.54 14.62
C THR A 177 3.79 1.62 14.66
N ILE A 178 3.23 1.71 15.86
CA ILE A 178 1.80 1.89 16.11
C ILE A 178 1.55 3.18 16.89
N THR A 179 0.38 3.77 16.69
CA THR A 179 -0.14 4.88 17.49
C THR A 179 -1.39 4.42 18.21
N ILE A 180 -1.41 4.60 19.53
CA ILE A 180 -2.44 4.12 20.44
C ILE A 180 -3.10 5.33 21.11
N SER A 181 -4.39 5.52 20.87
CA SER A 181 -5.22 6.54 21.51
C SER A 181 -6.10 5.87 22.55
N LEU A 182 -6.06 6.33 23.80
CA LEU A 182 -6.95 5.88 24.88
C LEU A 182 -7.86 7.02 25.31
N GLU A 183 -9.15 6.85 25.07
CA GLU A 183 -10.11 7.94 25.11
C GLU A 183 -11.26 7.70 26.09
N GLY A 184 -11.59 8.72 26.89
CA GLY A 184 -12.70 8.71 27.84
C GLY A 184 -13.64 9.90 27.68
N GLN A 185 -13.94 10.57 28.79
CA GLN A 185 -14.94 11.64 28.88
C GLN A 185 -14.65 12.84 27.94
N PRO A 186 -13.41 13.34 27.77
CA PRO A 186 -13.12 14.50 26.91
C PRO A 186 -13.59 14.39 25.46
N THR A 187 -13.63 13.17 24.89
CA THR A 187 -14.08 12.91 23.52
C THR A 187 -15.45 12.23 23.45
N ASN A 188 -16.13 12.04 24.59
CA ASN A 188 -17.33 11.22 24.74
C ASN A 188 -17.14 9.75 24.31
N ALA A 189 -15.90 9.27 24.34
CA ALA A 189 -15.50 7.90 24.01
C ALA A 189 -15.62 6.93 25.21
N GLY A 190 -16.02 7.45 26.37
CA GLY A 190 -16.18 6.72 27.62
C GLY A 190 -16.51 7.66 28.77
N SER A 191 -16.70 7.12 29.97
CA SER A 191 -16.91 7.90 31.20
C SER A 191 -15.64 8.18 31.98
N LEU A 192 -14.52 7.56 31.62
CA LEU A 192 -13.23 7.73 32.30
C LEU A 192 -12.72 9.16 32.13
N SER A 193 -12.52 9.87 33.25
CA SER A 193 -12.21 11.30 33.20
C SER A 193 -10.75 11.60 32.85
N ASP A 194 -9.86 10.67 33.17
CA ASP A 194 -8.40 10.84 33.08
C ASP A 194 -7.75 9.47 32.78
N PRO A 195 -7.81 9.03 31.50
CA PRO A 195 -7.17 7.79 31.07
C PRO A 195 -5.65 7.78 31.25
N LEU A 196 -5.10 6.60 31.53
CA LEU A 196 -3.66 6.33 31.58
C LEU A 196 -3.37 5.13 30.67
N LEU A 197 -2.53 5.32 29.67
CA LEU A 197 -2.10 4.28 28.74
C LEU A 197 -0.71 3.75 29.12
N GLY A 198 -0.56 2.42 29.15
CA GLY A 198 0.72 1.72 29.31
C GLY A 198 1.03 0.78 28.14
N VAL A 199 2.31 0.59 27.84
CA VAL A 199 2.80 -0.45 26.92
C VAL A 199 3.74 -1.37 27.68
N TYR A 200 3.54 -2.68 27.55
CA TYR A 200 4.28 -3.71 28.27
C TYR A 200 4.89 -4.75 27.31
N ASP A 201 6.03 -5.31 27.68
CA ASP A 201 6.68 -6.41 26.94
C ASP A 201 5.96 -7.75 27.14
N GLY A 202 6.38 -8.78 26.41
CA GLY A 202 5.82 -10.14 26.50
C GLY A 202 5.98 -10.82 27.87
N TYR A 203 6.81 -10.26 28.76
CA TYR A 203 7.00 -10.72 30.14
C TYR A 203 6.19 -9.91 31.16
N GLY A 204 5.50 -8.85 30.72
CA GLY A 204 4.70 -7.95 31.55
C GLY A 204 5.48 -6.80 32.19
N ASN A 205 6.69 -6.47 31.71
CA ASN A 205 7.41 -5.28 32.17
C ASN A 205 6.94 -4.04 31.39
N GLN A 206 6.71 -2.93 32.09
CA GLN A 206 6.31 -1.67 31.45
C GLN A 206 7.47 -1.08 30.63
N ILE A 207 7.22 -0.84 29.35
CA ILE A 207 8.15 -0.24 28.40
C ILE A 207 7.91 1.26 28.30
N ASP A 208 6.64 1.66 28.16
CA ASP A 208 6.26 3.05 27.94
C ASP A 208 4.89 3.36 28.57
N ARG A 209 4.59 4.66 28.78
CA ARG A 209 3.32 5.12 29.36
C ARG A 209 3.01 6.58 29.04
N ASN A 210 1.73 6.91 29.00
CA ASN A 210 1.25 8.28 28.79
C ASN A 210 -0.12 8.49 29.45
N ASP A 211 -0.33 9.61 30.12
CA ASP A 211 -1.60 10.07 30.70
C ASP A 211 -2.26 11.17 29.86
N ASP A 212 -1.53 12.22 29.48
CA ASP A 212 -2.10 13.44 28.85
C ASP A 212 -1.60 13.73 27.42
N GLY A 213 -1.44 12.72 26.56
CA GLY A 213 -0.94 12.89 25.19
C GLY A 213 -2.00 13.24 24.13
N GLY A 214 -3.28 13.01 24.42
CA GLY A 214 -4.41 13.15 23.51
C GLY A 214 -5.27 14.40 23.76
N GLN A 215 -6.50 14.42 23.24
CA GLN A 215 -7.41 15.55 23.43
C GLN A 215 -7.92 15.60 24.89
N GLY A 216 -7.67 16.71 25.59
CA GLY A 216 -8.05 16.85 27.00
C GLY A 216 -7.07 16.10 27.91
N PHE A 217 -7.59 15.25 28.79
CA PHE A 217 -6.80 14.32 29.63
C PHE A 217 -6.73 12.91 29.04
N ASN A 218 -7.09 12.74 27.77
CA ASN A 218 -6.95 11.44 27.10
C ASN A 218 -5.48 11.14 26.82
N SER A 219 -5.11 9.87 26.74
CA SER A 219 -3.73 9.45 26.45
C SER A 219 -3.50 9.18 24.96
N LEU A 220 -2.32 9.50 24.46
CA LEU A 220 -1.89 9.20 23.10
C LEU A 220 -0.40 8.85 23.10
N LEU A 221 -0.05 7.69 22.55
CA LEU A 221 1.31 7.18 22.54
C LEU A 221 1.66 6.58 21.19
N THR A 222 2.87 6.85 20.68
CA THR A 222 3.43 6.18 19.50
C THR A 222 4.54 5.24 19.95
N PHE A 223 4.41 3.96 19.61
CA PHE A 223 5.31 2.90 20.03
C PHE A 223 5.91 2.18 18.82
N THR A 224 7.23 1.99 18.81
CA THR A 224 7.94 1.17 17.82
C THR A 224 8.47 -0.09 18.51
N ALA A 225 8.02 -1.26 18.05
CA ALA A 225 8.42 -2.52 18.65
C ALA A 225 9.91 -2.83 18.39
N PRO A 226 10.76 -2.97 19.42
CA PRO A 226 12.19 -3.28 19.22
C PRO A 226 12.43 -4.71 18.75
N GLN A 227 11.49 -5.63 19.00
CA GLN A 227 11.55 -7.04 18.60
C GLN A 227 10.18 -7.53 18.17
N SER A 228 10.12 -8.53 17.27
CA SER A 228 8.86 -9.18 16.92
C SER A 228 8.34 -10.00 18.09
N GLY A 229 7.05 -9.89 18.41
CA GLY A 229 6.46 -10.60 19.53
C GLY A 229 5.11 -10.02 19.97
N THR A 230 4.57 -10.62 21.03
CA THR A 230 3.35 -10.12 21.69
C THR A 230 3.72 -9.02 22.68
N TYR A 231 3.04 -7.88 22.57
CA TYR A 231 3.09 -6.77 23.52
C TYR A 231 1.71 -6.61 24.16
N PHE A 232 1.63 -5.93 25.30
CA PHE A 232 0.35 -5.66 25.97
C PHE A 232 0.14 -4.15 26.09
N LEU A 233 -1.06 -3.70 25.74
CA LEU A 233 -1.52 -2.32 25.89
C LEU A 233 -2.41 -2.26 27.13
N GLY A 234 -2.00 -1.52 28.15
CA GLY A 234 -2.75 -1.34 29.40
C GLY A 234 -3.58 -0.07 29.37
N ALA A 235 -4.88 -0.18 29.67
CA ALA A 235 -5.76 0.95 29.92
C ALA A 235 -6.01 1.08 31.42
N GLY A 236 -5.60 2.19 32.02
CA GLY A 236 -5.80 2.50 33.44
C GLY A 236 -6.31 3.93 33.63
N SER A 237 -6.26 4.42 34.87
CA SER A 237 -6.65 5.80 35.21
C SER A 237 -5.56 6.54 35.94
N PHE A 238 -5.31 7.79 35.54
CA PHE A 238 -4.54 8.72 36.35
C PHE A 238 -5.47 9.35 37.41
N GLY A 239 -5.10 9.27 38.70
CA GLY A 239 -5.90 9.84 39.79
C GLY A 239 -6.98 8.95 40.39
N ASN A 240 -6.96 7.65 40.10
CA ASN A 240 -7.82 6.61 40.69
C ASN A 240 -9.33 6.76 40.41
N ASN A 241 -9.69 6.99 39.14
CA ASN A 241 -11.08 7.06 38.71
C ASN A 241 -11.50 5.75 38.03
N ALA A 242 -12.76 5.36 38.25
CA ALA A 242 -13.39 4.25 37.55
C ALA A 242 -14.21 4.79 36.36
N GLY A 243 -14.36 4.01 35.31
CA GLY A 243 -15.15 4.41 34.15
C GLY A 243 -14.82 3.65 32.88
N THR A 244 -15.64 3.87 31.86
CA THR A 244 -15.46 3.24 30.54
C THR A 244 -14.51 4.04 29.67
N TYR A 245 -13.87 3.36 28.73
CA TYR A 245 -12.96 3.97 27.77
C TYR A 245 -13.06 3.29 26.40
N MET A 246 -12.46 3.92 25.38
CA MET A 246 -12.20 3.33 24.08
C MET A 246 -10.71 3.46 23.75
N MET A 247 -10.06 2.35 23.42
CA MET A 247 -8.71 2.30 22.88
C MET A 247 -8.76 2.15 21.36
N ARG A 248 -8.03 2.98 20.62
CA ARG A 248 -7.81 2.88 19.17
C ARG A 248 -6.34 2.63 18.91
N VAL A 249 -6.03 1.62 18.13
CA VAL A 249 -4.67 1.31 17.68
C VAL A 249 -4.61 1.49 16.17
N THR A 250 -3.67 2.31 15.72
CA THR A 250 -3.45 2.65 14.31
C THR A 250 -2.00 2.37 13.93
N GLY A 251 -1.75 1.97 12.70
CA GLY A 251 -0.42 1.55 12.23
C GLY A 251 -0.54 0.66 11.01
N GLN A 252 0.57 0.36 10.35
CA GLN A 252 0.57 -0.63 9.26
C GLN A 252 0.30 -2.03 9.82
N GLN A 253 -0.51 -2.83 9.13
CA GLN A 253 -0.71 -4.25 9.47
C GLN A 253 0.65 -4.98 9.41
N PRO A 254 0.93 -5.96 10.30
CA PRO A 254 2.11 -6.79 10.19
C PRO A 254 2.11 -7.52 8.84
N VAL A 255 3.24 -7.47 8.10
CA VAL A 255 3.43 -8.33 6.93
C VAL A 255 3.52 -9.76 7.42
N VAL A 256 2.57 -10.61 7.02
CA VAL A 256 2.57 -12.04 7.32
C VAL A 256 3.56 -12.70 6.37
N GLN A 257 4.55 -13.42 6.91
CA GLN A 257 5.55 -14.13 6.11
C GLN A 257 5.03 -15.53 5.79
N ASP A 258 4.81 -15.80 4.51
CA ASP A 258 4.40 -17.09 3.92
C ASP A 258 5.32 -18.23 4.37
N ASP A 259 4.75 -19.30 4.94
CA ASP A 259 5.50 -20.44 5.48
C ASP A 259 5.91 -21.47 4.40
N PHE A 260 5.14 -21.60 3.32
CA PHE A 260 5.43 -22.46 2.18
C PHE A 260 4.86 -21.87 0.86
N PRO A 261 5.73 -21.46 -0.09
CA PRO A 261 5.24 -20.79 -1.29
C PRO A 261 4.39 -21.69 -2.18
N SER A 262 3.40 -21.11 -2.85
CA SER A 262 2.40 -21.79 -3.70
C SER A 262 2.91 -22.28 -5.07
N ASN A 263 4.15 -22.77 -5.15
CA ASN A 263 4.79 -23.12 -6.41
C ASN A 263 5.87 -24.23 -6.27
N PRO A 264 6.40 -24.77 -7.39
CA PRO A 264 7.41 -25.84 -7.36
C PRO A 264 8.75 -25.51 -6.68
N GLN A 265 9.03 -24.24 -6.36
CA GLN A 265 10.22 -23.81 -5.61
C GLN A 265 10.06 -23.98 -4.10
N THR A 266 8.93 -24.52 -3.64
CA THR A 266 8.68 -24.79 -2.22
C THR A 266 9.76 -25.63 -1.54
N ASN A 267 10.03 -25.29 -0.29
CA ASN A 267 10.86 -26.07 0.61
C ASN A 267 10.07 -27.14 1.39
N GLY A 268 8.74 -27.16 1.27
CA GLY A 268 7.87 -28.16 1.88
C GLY A 268 8.15 -29.57 1.34
N ARG A 269 8.26 -30.56 2.24
CA ARG A 269 8.49 -31.97 1.91
C ARG A 269 7.50 -32.87 2.65
N LEU A 270 6.92 -33.83 1.93
CA LEU A 270 6.02 -34.83 2.50
C LEU A 270 6.50 -36.24 2.14
N ASN A 271 6.71 -37.08 3.15
CA ASN A 271 7.06 -38.49 2.98
C ASN A 271 5.81 -39.38 2.88
N VAL A 272 5.92 -40.53 2.21
CA VAL A 272 4.85 -41.54 2.13
C VAL A 272 5.35 -42.88 2.72
N PRO A 273 4.77 -43.38 3.84
CA PRO A 273 3.81 -42.70 4.70
C PRO A 273 4.45 -41.57 5.53
N GLY A 274 3.68 -40.54 5.86
CA GLY A 274 4.16 -39.39 6.64
C GLY A 274 3.10 -38.31 6.82
N GLN A 275 3.41 -37.30 7.63
CA GLN A 275 2.56 -36.13 7.83
C GLN A 275 3.40 -34.87 8.03
N THR A 276 2.83 -33.72 7.70
CA THR A 276 3.38 -32.37 7.91
C THR A 276 2.23 -31.42 8.27
N GLY A 277 2.55 -30.21 8.71
CA GLY A 277 1.58 -29.14 8.91
C GLY A 277 2.16 -27.80 8.49
N GLY A 278 1.28 -26.81 8.37
CA GLY A 278 1.59 -25.43 8.02
C GLY A 278 0.42 -24.53 8.41
N ASN A 279 0.47 -23.28 7.98
CA ASN A 279 -0.54 -22.26 8.25
C ASN A 279 -0.85 -21.49 6.98
N LEU A 280 -2.14 -21.31 6.68
CA LEU A 280 -2.56 -20.40 5.61
C LEU A 280 -2.65 -18.99 6.19
N GLU A 281 -1.75 -18.11 5.77
CA GLU A 281 -1.62 -16.74 6.26
C GLU A 281 -2.70 -15.81 5.71
N THR A 282 -3.13 -16.03 4.46
CA THR A 282 -4.18 -15.28 3.77
C THR A 282 -5.20 -16.22 3.13
N GLY A 283 -6.40 -15.71 2.83
CA GLY A 283 -7.46 -16.57 2.29
C GLY A 283 -7.18 -17.13 0.88
N ASP A 284 -6.26 -16.52 0.15
CA ASP A 284 -5.78 -16.98 -1.15
C ASP A 284 -4.53 -17.86 -1.09
N ASP A 285 -3.98 -18.04 0.12
CA ASP A 285 -2.74 -18.75 0.38
C ASP A 285 -2.83 -20.26 0.09
N GLN A 286 -1.71 -20.82 -0.35
CA GLN A 286 -1.56 -22.23 -0.66
C GLN A 286 -0.15 -22.73 -0.40
N ASP A 287 -0.06 -23.76 0.42
CA ASP A 287 1.23 -24.30 0.82
C ASP A 287 1.54 -25.55 0.00
N TRP A 288 2.60 -25.50 -0.80
CA TRP A 288 2.99 -26.63 -1.63
C TRP A 288 4.00 -27.54 -0.92
N PHE A 289 3.79 -28.85 -1.01
CA PHE A 289 4.72 -29.87 -0.50
C PHE A 289 5.16 -30.80 -1.61
N ALA A 290 6.47 -30.93 -1.82
CA ALA A 290 7.02 -31.92 -2.74
C ALA A 290 6.96 -33.32 -2.13
N VAL A 291 6.43 -34.28 -2.90
CA VAL A 291 6.29 -35.70 -2.52
C VAL A 291 6.77 -36.59 -3.65
N GLN A 292 7.56 -37.63 -3.32
CA GLN A 292 8.02 -38.60 -4.30
C GLN A 292 7.04 -39.78 -4.37
N LEU A 293 6.48 -40.05 -5.55
CA LEU A 293 5.45 -41.07 -5.73
C LEU A 293 5.88 -42.16 -6.71
N GLN A 294 5.38 -43.38 -6.48
CA GLN A 294 5.61 -44.54 -7.33
C GLN A 294 4.36 -44.91 -8.13
N PRO A 295 4.52 -45.44 -9.35
CA PRO A 295 3.39 -45.87 -10.15
C PRO A 295 2.77 -47.18 -9.65
N GLY A 296 1.44 -47.27 -9.72
CA GLY A 296 0.70 -48.54 -9.57
C GLY A 296 0.08 -48.81 -8.19
N ALA A 297 0.46 -48.11 -7.13
CA ALA A 297 -0.19 -48.18 -5.82
C ALA A 297 -0.81 -46.83 -5.44
N PRO A 298 -2.08 -46.78 -4.97
CA PRO A 298 -2.70 -45.53 -4.57
C PRO A 298 -2.08 -44.98 -3.28
N VAL A 299 -1.89 -43.67 -3.26
CA VAL A 299 -1.57 -42.88 -2.07
C VAL A 299 -2.80 -42.06 -1.70
N ILE A 300 -3.13 -42.03 -0.42
CA ILE A 300 -4.23 -41.24 0.14
C ILE A 300 -3.62 -40.03 0.83
N PHE A 301 -4.06 -38.84 0.42
CA PHE A 301 -3.75 -37.57 1.07
C PHE A 301 -4.97 -37.11 1.86
N ASP A 302 -4.77 -36.82 3.14
CA ASP A 302 -5.76 -36.28 4.06
C ASP A 302 -5.29 -34.88 4.50
N LEU A 303 -6.11 -33.85 4.28
CA LEU A 303 -5.83 -32.48 4.73
C LEU A 303 -6.89 -32.06 5.75
N GLU A 304 -6.43 -31.84 6.97
CA GLU A 304 -7.26 -31.78 8.16
C GLU A 304 -7.08 -30.47 8.92
N GLY A 305 -8.19 -29.82 9.28
CA GLY A 305 -8.21 -28.57 10.03
C GLY A 305 -8.97 -28.66 11.36
N GLN A 306 -9.80 -27.66 11.65
CA GLN A 306 -10.50 -27.49 12.92
C GLN A 306 -11.36 -28.70 13.31
N ARG A 307 -12.00 -29.35 12.33
CA ARG A 307 -13.00 -30.41 12.59
C ARG A 307 -12.44 -31.67 13.26
N THR A 308 -11.19 -32.01 12.98
CA THR A 308 -10.52 -33.16 13.60
C THR A 308 -9.50 -32.76 14.68
N ASN A 309 -9.49 -31.47 15.07
CA ASN A 309 -8.51 -30.87 15.98
C ASN A 309 -7.05 -31.05 15.50
N ARG A 310 -6.84 -31.09 14.18
CA ARG A 310 -5.51 -31.20 13.56
C ARG A 310 -5.06 -29.92 12.87
N GLY A 311 -5.70 -28.82 13.22
CA GLY A 311 -5.44 -27.47 12.73
C GLY A 311 -6.57 -26.52 13.15
N THR A 312 -6.50 -25.28 12.72
CA THR A 312 -7.55 -24.25 12.89
C THR A 312 -8.25 -23.91 11.57
N LEU A 313 -7.81 -24.47 10.45
CA LEU A 313 -8.40 -24.22 9.14
C LEU A 313 -9.83 -24.76 9.05
N GLY A 314 -10.78 -23.92 8.66
CA GLY A 314 -12.22 -24.25 8.70
C GLY A 314 -12.67 -25.18 7.58
N ASP A 315 -12.21 -24.91 6.35
CA ASP A 315 -12.60 -25.63 5.13
C ASP A 315 -11.35 -25.90 4.26
N PRO A 316 -10.62 -26.99 4.55
CA PRO A 316 -9.42 -27.35 3.81
C PRO A 316 -9.70 -27.78 2.38
N TYR A 317 -8.85 -27.37 1.43
CA TYR A 317 -8.93 -27.67 0.01
C TYR A 317 -7.60 -28.23 -0.51
N LEU A 318 -7.62 -29.47 -1.01
CA LEU A 318 -6.44 -30.21 -1.43
C LEU A 318 -6.33 -30.33 -2.96
N ARG A 319 -5.14 -30.07 -3.49
CA ARG A 319 -4.80 -30.29 -4.91
C ARG A 319 -3.51 -31.06 -5.07
N ILE A 320 -3.35 -31.75 -6.18
CA ILE A 320 -2.09 -32.38 -6.58
C ILE A 320 -1.68 -31.93 -7.98
N PHE A 321 -0.39 -31.66 -8.15
CA PHE A 321 0.21 -31.14 -9.37
C PHE A 321 1.34 -32.05 -9.85
N ASP A 322 1.63 -32.00 -11.15
CA ASP A 322 2.82 -32.61 -11.74
C ASP A 322 4.10 -31.80 -11.46
N GLN A 323 5.25 -32.31 -11.92
CA GLN A 323 6.55 -31.66 -11.73
C GLN A 323 6.68 -30.27 -12.42
N TYR A 324 5.72 -29.89 -13.26
CA TYR A 324 5.69 -28.61 -13.98
C TYR A 324 4.65 -27.64 -13.38
N GLY A 325 3.97 -28.02 -12.30
CA GLY A 325 2.92 -27.22 -11.67
C GLY A 325 1.56 -27.31 -12.36
N THR A 326 1.32 -28.32 -13.20
CA THR A 326 -0.01 -28.56 -13.80
C THR A 326 -0.89 -29.35 -12.83
N GLU A 327 -2.08 -28.85 -12.52
CA GLU A 327 -3.04 -29.55 -11.65
C GLU A 327 -3.48 -30.87 -12.27
N LEU A 328 -3.35 -31.96 -11.52
CA LEU A 328 -3.72 -33.32 -11.91
C LEU A 328 -5.03 -33.76 -11.28
N ASP A 329 -5.29 -33.39 -10.02
CA ASP A 329 -6.50 -33.76 -9.29
C ASP A 329 -6.74 -32.84 -8.08
N ARG A 330 -7.95 -32.83 -7.55
CA ARG A 330 -8.37 -31.94 -6.45
C ARG A 330 -9.54 -32.48 -5.64
N ASN A 331 -9.67 -32.01 -4.41
CA ASN A 331 -10.78 -32.33 -3.53
C ASN A 331 -10.92 -31.26 -2.45
N ASP A 332 -12.16 -30.90 -2.10
CA ASP A 332 -12.56 -29.99 -1.01
C ASP A 332 -13.22 -30.76 0.15
N ASP A 333 -14.15 -31.68 -0.12
CA ASP A 333 -14.97 -32.34 0.91
C ASP A 333 -14.88 -33.89 0.94
N GLY A 334 -13.69 -34.45 0.78
CA GLY A 334 -13.49 -35.91 0.70
C GLY A 334 -13.30 -36.63 2.05
N GLY A 335 -13.02 -35.87 3.12
CA GLY A 335 -12.65 -36.35 4.45
C GLY A 335 -13.78 -36.25 5.48
N GLU A 336 -13.42 -36.14 6.77
CA GLU A 336 -14.41 -35.97 7.84
C GLU A 336 -14.93 -34.52 7.89
N GLY A 337 -16.24 -34.34 7.64
CA GLY A 337 -16.84 -33.01 7.54
C GLY A 337 -16.41 -32.31 6.24
N PHE A 338 -15.90 -31.07 6.37
CA PHE A 338 -15.32 -30.29 5.26
C PHE A 338 -13.81 -30.52 5.10
N ASN A 339 -13.22 -31.48 5.79
CA ASN A 339 -11.81 -31.81 5.55
C ASN A 339 -11.66 -32.45 4.16
N SER A 340 -10.53 -32.19 3.52
CA SER A 340 -10.22 -32.73 2.19
C SER A 340 -9.56 -34.10 2.25
N ARG A 341 -9.94 -35.00 1.33
CA ARG A 341 -9.26 -36.29 1.11
C ARG A 341 -9.18 -36.63 -0.37
N LEU A 342 -7.98 -36.98 -0.83
CA LEU A 342 -7.73 -37.38 -2.21
C LEU A 342 -7.01 -38.72 -2.27
N GLN A 343 -7.44 -39.60 -3.18
CA GLN A 343 -6.72 -40.84 -3.50
C GLN A 343 -6.11 -40.71 -4.89
N PHE A 344 -4.78 -40.75 -4.98
CA PHE A 344 -4.03 -40.55 -6.22
C PHE A 344 -3.16 -41.76 -6.59
N VAL A 345 -3.11 -42.11 -7.87
CA VAL A 345 -2.21 -43.13 -8.41
C VAL A 345 -1.26 -42.46 -9.40
N ALA A 346 0.03 -42.41 -9.07
CA ALA A 346 1.01 -41.78 -9.93
C ALA A 346 1.14 -42.53 -11.28
N PRO A 347 1.14 -41.84 -12.43
CA PRO A 347 1.36 -42.47 -13.73
C PRO A 347 2.82 -42.93 -13.94
N GLN A 348 3.78 -42.30 -13.27
CA GLN A 348 5.21 -42.62 -13.34
C GLN A 348 5.91 -42.32 -12.02
N TYR A 349 7.13 -42.85 -11.85
CA TYR A 349 7.95 -42.49 -10.71
C TYR A 349 8.48 -41.07 -10.86
N GLY A 350 8.35 -40.25 -9.82
CA GLY A 350 8.84 -38.88 -9.85
C GLY A 350 8.33 -38.02 -8.70
N THR A 351 8.70 -36.75 -8.73
CA THR A 351 8.23 -35.74 -7.79
C THR A 351 6.89 -35.17 -8.26
N TYR A 352 5.94 -35.12 -7.33
CA TYR A 352 4.64 -34.46 -7.45
C TYR A 352 4.53 -33.41 -6.35
N PHE A 353 3.62 -32.45 -6.51
CA PHE A 353 3.38 -31.42 -5.49
C PHE A 353 1.95 -31.50 -4.99
N VAL A 354 1.76 -31.49 -3.67
CA VAL A 354 0.44 -31.44 -3.04
C VAL A 354 0.28 -30.06 -2.43
N SER A 355 -0.78 -29.33 -2.77
CA SER A 355 -1.07 -28.07 -2.10
C SER A 355 -2.10 -28.25 -0.99
N ALA A 356 -1.83 -27.68 0.17
CA ALA A 356 -2.84 -27.34 1.16
C ALA A 356 -3.38 -25.94 0.86
N GLY A 357 -4.70 -25.76 0.85
CA GLY A 357 -5.35 -24.46 0.67
C GLY A 357 -6.70 -24.44 1.37
N SER A 358 -7.49 -23.38 1.15
CA SER A 358 -8.85 -23.29 1.69
C SER A 358 -9.91 -23.14 0.60
N PHE A 359 -11.08 -23.74 0.82
CA PHE A 359 -12.28 -23.41 0.05
C PHE A 359 -12.98 -22.22 0.73
N GLY A 360 -13.15 -21.10 0.00
CA GLY A 360 -13.87 -19.93 0.53
C GLY A 360 -13.04 -18.93 1.34
N ALA A 361 -11.71 -18.91 1.16
CA ALA A 361 -10.80 -17.91 1.72
C ALA A 361 -10.62 -17.91 3.25
N SER A 362 -10.70 -19.09 3.87
CA SER A 362 -10.38 -19.25 5.29
C SER A 362 -8.87 -19.33 5.52
N THR A 363 -8.40 -18.80 6.65
CA THR A 363 -6.99 -18.89 7.10
C THR A 363 -6.85 -19.86 8.26
N GLY A 364 -5.62 -20.26 8.56
CA GLY A 364 -5.29 -21.02 9.75
C GLY A 364 -4.45 -22.27 9.51
N THR A 365 -4.12 -22.94 10.61
CA THR A 365 -3.22 -24.10 10.63
C THR A 365 -3.92 -25.36 10.12
N TYR A 366 -3.15 -26.28 9.54
CA TYR A 366 -3.64 -27.58 9.08
C TYR A 366 -2.61 -28.70 9.30
N THR A 367 -3.06 -29.95 9.18
CA THR A 367 -2.20 -31.12 9.07
C THR A 367 -2.47 -31.84 7.74
N LEU A 368 -1.42 -32.05 6.96
CA LEU A 368 -1.43 -32.83 5.72
C LEU A 368 -0.78 -34.20 5.97
N THR A 369 -1.53 -35.28 5.76
CA THR A 369 -1.08 -36.66 5.94
C THR A 369 -1.07 -37.41 4.61
N ALA A 370 -0.01 -38.16 4.32
CA ALA A 370 0.06 -39.11 3.22
C ALA A 370 0.16 -40.55 3.74
N SER A 371 -0.69 -41.43 3.23
CA SER A 371 -0.73 -42.85 3.60
C SER A 371 -0.90 -43.77 2.39
N GLY A 372 -0.51 -45.04 2.51
CA GLY A 372 -0.51 -46.00 1.39
C GLY A 372 0.79 -46.00 0.58
N GLY A 373 0.70 -46.26 -0.73
CA GLY A 373 1.85 -46.37 -1.63
C GLY A 373 2.55 -47.73 -1.64
N ALA A 374 3.36 -47.97 -2.67
CA ALA A 374 4.27 -49.11 -2.73
C ALA A 374 5.58 -48.74 -2.01
N PRO A 375 6.24 -49.69 -1.33
CA PRO A 375 7.50 -49.43 -0.64
C PRO A 375 8.57 -48.97 -1.65
N PRO A 376 9.52 -48.08 -1.24
CA PRO A 376 10.68 -47.74 -2.05
C PRO A 376 11.35 -49.00 -2.63
N PRO A 377 11.84 -48.97 -3.89
CA PRO A 377 12.68 -50.07 -4.37
C PRO A 377 13.84 -50.27 -3.39
N PRO A 378 14.36 -51.51 -3.22
CA PRO A 378 15.54 -51.74 -2.40
C PRO A 378 16.64 -50.78 -2.81
N GLN A 379 17.13 -50.00 -1.85
CA GLN A 379 18.20 -49.06 -2.05
C GLN A 379 19.51 -49.85 -2.01
N ASP A 380 20.27 -49.80 -3.11
CA ASP A 380 21.64 -50.34 -3.20
C ASP A 380 22.46 -49.90 -1.97
N ASP A 381 22.89 -50.88 -1.17
CA ASP A 381 23.56 -50.62 0.10
C ASP A 381 25.04 -50.22 -0.09
N TYR A 382 25.69 -50.67 -1.17
CA TYR A 382 27.05 -50.31 -1.54
C TYR A 382 27.26 -50.30 -3.07
N PRO A 383 27.53 -49.13 -3.68
CA PRO A 383 27.73 -49.04 -5.13
C PRO A 383 28.83 -49.96 -5.67
N SER A 384 28.61 -50.52 -6.85
CA SER A 384 29.54 -51.39 -7.60
C SER A 384 30.76 -50.69 -8.23
N THR A 385 31.28 -49.64 -7.59
CA THR A 385 32.29 -48.73 -8.16
C THR A 385 33.33 -48.27 -7.11
N PRO A 386 34.48 -47.71 -7.54
CA PRO A 386 35.46 -47.08 -6.64
C PRO A 386 34.89 -45.92 -5.79
N GLN A 387 33.75 -45.35 -6.16
CA GLN A 387 33.04 -44.31 -5.41
C GLN A 387 32.22 -44.85 -4.24
N THR A 388 32.31 -46.15 -3.94
CA THR A 388 31.62 -46.78 -2.82
C THR A 388 31.95 -46.15 -1.46
N ASN A 389 30.94 -46.12 -0.59
CA ASN A 389 31.10 -45.78 0.83
C ASN A 389 31.44 -47.00 1.70
N GLY A 390 31.44 -48.21 1.14
CA GLY A 390 31.83 -49.43 1.84
C GLY A 390 33.29 -49.39 2.29
N ARG A 391 33.55 -49.75 3.54
CA ARG A 391 34.91 -49.83 4.13
C ARG A 391 35.11 -51.18 4.81
N LEU A 392 36.27 -51.79 4.61
CA LEU A 392 36.67 -53.02 5.27
C LEU A 392 38.05 -52.85 5.92
N ASN A 393 38.13 -53.05 7.23
CA ASN A 393 39.37 -53.01 7.99
C ASN A 393 40.09 -54.37 7.97
N VAL A 394 41.42 -54.37 8.14
CA VAL A 394 42.23 -55.59 8.27
C VAL A 394 42.98 -55.59 9.61
N PRO A 395 42.70 -56.54 10.53
CA PRO A 395 41.61 -57.51 10.49
C PRO A 395 40.24 -56.84 10.74
N GLY A 396 39.17 -57.39 10.17
CA GLY A 396 37.83 -56.84 10.31
C GLY A 396 36.78 -57.63 9.54
N GLN A 397 35.52 -57.27 9.72
CA GLN A 397 34.41 -57.83 8.95
C GLN A 397 33.34 -56.77 8.72
N THR A 398 32.57 -56.95 7.66
CA THR A 398 31.40 -56.15 7.31
C THR A 398 30.29 -57.07 6.79
N THR A 399 29.07 -56.56 6.70
CA THR A 399 27.91 -57.26 6.15
C THR A 399 27.24 -56.37 5.12
N GLY A 400 26.61 -56.98 4.13
CA GLY A 400 25.77 -56.28 3.16
C GLY A 400 24.72 -57.22 2.60
N ASN A 401 23.95 -56.73 1.63
CA ASN A 401 22.88 -57.44 0.96
C ASN A 401 22.95 -57.19 -0.54
N LEU A 402 22.86 -58.26 -1.34
CA LEU A 402 22.71 -58.12 -2.78
C LEU A 402 21.22 -57.99 -3.11
N GLU A 403 20.79 -56.81 -3.55
CA GLU A 403 19.39 -56.49 -3.83
C GLU A 403 18.89 -57.10 -5.14
N THR A 404 19.76 -57.18 -6.16
CA THR A 404 19.45 -57.75 -7.48
C THR A 404 20.48 -58.80 -7.90
N GLY A 405 20.13 -59.64 -8.88
CA GLY A 405 21.01 -60.74 -9.30
C GLY A 405 22.29 -60.29 -10.02
N ASP A 406 22.37 -59.03 -10.44
CA ASP A 406 23.54 -58.40 -11.04
C ASP A 406 24.31 -57.49 -10.08
N ASP A 407 23.84 -57.41 -8.84
CA ASP A 407 24.36 -56.51 -7.81
C ASP A 407 25.74 -56.92 -7.29
N GLN A 408 26.53 -55.90 -6.93
CA GLN A 408 27.91 -56.05 -6.52
C GLN A 408 28.31 -54.94 -5.54
N ASP A 409 28.60 -55.33 -4.31
CA ASP A 409 28.91 -54.36 -3.26
C ASP A 409 30.42 -54.19 -3.16
N TRP A 410 30.93 -52.97 -3.37
CA TRP A 410 32.37 -52.71 -3.28
C TRP A 410 32.75 -52.15 -1.92
N PHE A 411 33.84 -52.66 -1.34
CA PHE A 411 34.42 -52.18 -0.09
C PHE A 411 35.86 -51.74 -0.30
N ALA A 412 36.17 -50.49 0.04
CA ALA A 412 37.54 -50.00 0.05
C ALA A 412 38.30 -50.59 1.26
N VAL A 413 39.50 -51.10 1.00
CA VAL A 413 40.40 -51.68 2.00
C VAL A 413 41.82 -51.16 1.78
N GLN A 414 42.47 -50.70 2.86
CA GLN A 414 43.90 -50.37 2.81
C GLN A 414 44.73 -51.64 3.02
N LEU A 415 45.67 -51.90 2.11
CA LEU A 415 46.53 -53.07 2.18
C LEU A 415 48.01 -52.68 2.16
N GLN A 416 48.81 -53.39 2.96
CA GLN A 416 50.27 -53.25 3.00
C GLN A 416 50.95 -54.36 2.18
N PRO A 417 52.09 -54.09 1.54
CA PRO A 417 52.81 -55.10 0.79
C PRO A 417 53.53 -56.09 1.71
N GLY A 418 53.58 -57.36 1.28
CA GLY A 418 54.42 -58.40 1.88
C GLY A 418 53.67 -59.51 2.64
N ALA A 419 52.70 -59.18 3.48
CA ALA A 419 51.90 -60.18 4.20
C ALA A 419 50.56 -60.45 3.47
N PRO A 420 50.16 -61.72 3.24
CA PRO A 420 48.88 -62.03 2.62
C PRO A 420 47.71 -61.65 3.53
N VAL A 421 46.68 -61.08 2.94
CA VAL A 421 45.36 -60.88 3.54
C VAL A 421 44.40 -61.89 2.95
N THR A 422 43.63 -62.56 3.81
CA THR A 422 42.59 -63.51 3.41
C THR A 422 41.24 -62.81 3.51
N PHE A 423 40.49 -62.80 2.41
CA PHE A 423 39.11 -62.35 2.33
C PHE A 423 38.19 -63.57 2.26
N ASP A 424 37.22 -63.66 3.17
CA ASP A 424 36.19 -64.69 3.22
C ASP A 424 34.83 -64.02 3.00
N LEU A 425 34.11 -64.44 1.96
CA LEU A 425 32.74 -63.99 1.68
C LEU A 425 31.76 -65.15 1.93
N GLU A 426 30.94 -64.98 2.95
CA GLU A 426 30.18 -66.07 3.54
C GLU A 426 28.68 -65.79 3.51
N GLY A 427 27.90 -66.76 3.01
CA GLY A 427 26.44 -66.68 2.93
C GLY A 427 25.73 -67.78 3.73
N GLN A 428 24.71 -68.39 3.10
CA GLN A 428 23.80 -69.36 3.73
C GLN A 428 24.54 -70.57 4.33
N ARG A 429 25.63 -71.03 3.71
CA ARG A 429 26.32 -72.29 4.08
C ARG A 429 26.95 -72.27 5.47
N THR A 430 27.44 -71.12 5.91
CA THR A 430 28.05 -70.95 7.24
C THR A 430 27.12 -70.22 8.21
N ASN A 431 25.86 -69.99 7.83
CA ASN A 431 24.88 -69.19 8.56
C ASN A 431 25.35 -67.75 8.83
N ARG A 432 26.17 -67.20 7.92
CA ARG A 432 26.70 -65.82 8.02
C ARG A 432 26.07 -64.89 6.98
N GLY A 433 24.93 -65.29 6.43
CA GLY A 433 24.13 -64.56 5.45
C GLY A 433 23.06 -65.45 4.85
N SER A 434 22.23 -64.92 3.95
CA SER A 434 21.27 -65.69 3.13
C SER A 434 21.74 -65.94 1.70
N LEU A 435 22.86 -65.33 1.27
CA LEU A 435 23.40 -65.46 -0.08
C LEU A 435 23.78 -66.92 -0.40
N GLY A 436 23.33 -67.41 -1.55
CA GLY A 436 23.43 -68.84 -1.89
C GLY A 436 24.81 -69.26 -2.40
N ASP A 437 25.39 -68.45 -3.28
CA ASP A 437 26.63 -68.75 -4.02
C ASP A 437 27.50 -67.48 -4.12
N PRO A 438 28.23 -67.10 -3.04
CA PRO A 438 29.01 -65.87 -3.01
C PRO A 438 30.21 -65.84 -3.99
N TYR A 439 30.49 -64.68 -4.58
CA TYR A 439 31.56 -64.46 -5.55
C TYR A 439 32.41 -63.23 -5.18
N LEU A 440 33.70 -63.43 -4.92
CA LEU A 440 34.67 -62.38 -4.58
C LEU A 440 35.48 -61.94 -5.78
N ARG A 441 35.69 -60.62 -5.87
CA ARG A 441 36.71 -60.00 -6.73
C ARG A 441 37.50 -58.97 -5.94
N ILE A 442 38.74 -58.74 -6.32
CA ILE A 442 39.55 -57.62 -5.83
C ILE A 442 40.05 -56.78 -6.99
N PHE A 443 40.01 -55.47 -6.83
CA PHE A 443 40.36 -54.46 -7.83
C PHE A 443 41.45 -53.52 -7.31
N ASP A 444 42.21 -52.93 -8.24
CA ASP A 444 43.12 -51.82 -7.93
C ASP A 444 42.36 -50.51 -7.73
N GLN A 445 43.09 -49.44 -7.38
CA GLN A 445 42.54 -48.10 -7.16
C GLN A 445 41.83 -47.48 -8.39
N PHE A 446 42.02 -48.03 -9.58
CA PHE A 446 41.40 -47.56 -10.82
C PHE A 446 40.22 -48.42 -11.25
N GLY A 447 39.83 -49.43 -10.46
CA GLY A 447 38.76 -50.36 -10.77
C GLY A 447 39.15 -51.48 -11.72
N THR A 448 40.46 -51.75 -11.90
CA THR A 448 40.93 -52.89 -12.70
C THR A 448 40.93 -54.16 -11.83
N GLU A 449 40.27 -55.23 -12.29
CA GLU A 449 40.25 -56.52 -11.57
C GLU A 449 41.66 -57.11 -11.48
N LEU A 450 42.08 -57.44 -10.26
CA LEU A 450 43.39 -58.04 -9.97
C LEU A 450 43.28 -59.54 -9.70
N ASP A 451 42.23 -59.99 -9.00
CA ASP A 451 42.01 -61.40 -8.69
C ASP A 451 40.54 -61.68 -8.34
N ARG A 452 40.13 -62.95 -8.35
CA ARG A 452 38.76 -63.38 -8.11
C ARG A 452 38.61 -64.81 -7.62
N ASN A 453 37.50 -65.12 -6.96
CA ASN A 453 37.18 -66.45 -6.49
C ASN A 453 35.66 -66.64 -6.30
N ASP A 454 35.12 -67.81 -6.65
CA ASP A 454 33.73 -68.25 -6.40
C ASP A 454 33.68 -69.33 -5.30
N ASP A 455 34.46 -70.40 -5.42
CA ASP A 455 34.34 -71.59 -4.55
C ASP A 455 35.62 -71.91 -3.73
N GLY A 456 36.21 -70.89 -3.09
CA GLY A 456 37.45 -71.04 -2.30
C GLY A 456 37.27 -71.33 -0.81
N GLY A 457 36.05 -71.14 -0.29
CA GLY A 457 35.68 -71.25 1.12
C GLY A 457 34.95 -72.55 1.48
N GLU A 458 34.16 -72.53 2.56
CA GLU A 458 33.34 -73.69 2.94
C GLU A 458 32.09 -73.80 2.05
N GLY A 459 31.96 -74.92 1.32
CA GLY A 459 30.84 -75.12 0.39
C GLY A 459 31.01 -74.29 -0.87
N PHE A 460 30.02 -73.44 -1.17
CA PHE A 460 30.05 -72.48 -2.28
C PHE A 460 30.43 -71.06 -1.82
N ASN A 461 30.88 -70.90 -0.56
CA ASN A 461 31.38 -69.61 -0.11
C ASN A 461 32.72 -69.31 -0.80
N SER A 462 32.99 -68.03 -1.02
CA SER A 462 34.23 -67.60 -1.69
C SER A 462 35.33 -67.25 -0.68
N ARG A 463 36.57 -67.59 -1.02
CA ARG A 463 37.77 -67.20 -0.26
C ARG A 463 38.89 -66.83 -1.21
N LEU A 464 39.48 -65.66 -0.97
CA LEU A 464 40.60 -65.14 -1.74
C LEU A 464 41.78 -64.77 -0.82
N GLN A 465 42.99 -65.20 -1.17
CA GLN A 465 44.22 -64.71 -0.53
C GLN A 465 44.95 -63.76 -1.46
N PHE A 466 45.21 -62.54 -1.00
CA PHE A 466 45.82 -61.49 -1.80
C PHE A 466 47.05 -60.90 -1.10
N VAL A 467 48.13 -60.70 -1.86
CA VAL A 467 49.34 -59.99 -1.42
C VAL A 467 49.42 -58.69 -2.19
N ALA A 468 49.26 -57.55 -1.51
CA ALA A 468 49.33 -56.26 -2.17
C ALA A 468 50.73 -56.01 -2.74
N PRO A 469 50.87 -55.57 -4.01
CA PRO A 469 52.18 -55.23 -4.59
C PRO A 469 52.78 -53.94 -3.99
N GLN A 470 51.93 -53.04 -3.50
CA GLN A 470 52.31 -51.77 -2.89
C GLN A 470 51.28 -51.34 -1.85
N TYR A 471 51.67 -50.44 -0.95
CA TYR A 471 50.75 -49.83 0.00
C TYR A 471 49.74 -48.96 -0.76
N GLY A 472 48.46 -49.10 -0.42
CA GLY A 472 47.40 -48.28 -1.00
C GLY A 472 46.02 -48.86 -0.79
N THR A 473 45.02 -48.19 -1.37
CA THR A 473 43.63 -48.61 -1.36
C THR A 473 43.37 -49.61 -2.49
N TYR A 474 42.73 -50.72 -2.15
CA TYR A 474 42.19 -51.73 -3.05
C TYR A 474 40.69 -51.83 -2.79
N PHE A 475 39.93 -52.39 -3.74
CA PHE A 475 38.49 -52.58 -3.59
C PHE A 475 38.14 -54.05 -3.66
N VAL A 476 37.42 -54.56 -2.66
CA VAL A 476 36.91 -55.94 -2.64
C VAL A 476 35.43 -55.88 -2.97
N SER A 477 35.01 -56.60 -4.00
CA SER A 477 33.60 -56.72 -4.37
C SER A 477 33.01 -58.01 -3.82
N ALA A 478 31.91 -57.89 -3.10
CA ALA A 478 31.00 -58.99 -2.81
C ALA A 478 29.97 -59.09 -3.94
N GLY A 479 29.80 -60.27 -4.50
CA GLY A 479 28.80 -60.53 -5.54
C GLY A 479 28.29 -61.97 -5.45
N SER A 480 27.59 -62.41 -6.50
CA SER A 480 26.93 -63.71 -6.53
C SER A 480 27.22 -64.45 -7.83
N PHE A 481 27.59 -65.72 -7.75
CA PHE A 481 27.72 -66.57 -8.93
C PHE A 481 26.34 -67.05 -9.38
N GLY A 482 25.96 -66.75 -10.62
CA GLY A 482 24.64 -67.12 -11.16
C GLY A 482 23.47 -66.22 -10.73
N GLY A 483 23.74 -65.10 -10.04
CA GLY A 483 22.79 -64.02 -9.77
C GLY A 483 21.74 -64.30 -8.69
N SER A 484 22.14 -65.02 -7.65
CA SER A 484 21.35 -65.12 -6.41
C SER A 484 21.44 -63.84 -5.58
N THR A 485 20.35 -63.45 -4.92
CA THR A 485 20.28 -62.30 -4.00
C THR A 485 20.34 -62.73 -2.54
N GLY A 486 20.65 -61.81 -1.64
CA GLY A 486 20.62 -62.04 -0.20
C GLY A 486 21.81 -61.47 0.55
N THR A 487 21.79 -61.64 1.88
CA THR A 487 22.78 -61.06 2.79
C THR A 487 24.05 -61.89 2.86
N TYR A 488 25.17 -61.26 3.15
CA TYR A 488 26.46 -61.92 3.33
C TYR A 488 27.27 -61.28 4.48
N THR A 489 28.31 -61.98 4.90
CA THR A 489 29.38 -61.42 5.73
C THR A 489 30.69 -61.50 4.97
N LEU A 490 31.39 -60.37 4.83
CA LEU A 490 32.73 -60.27 4.27
C LEU A 490 33.74 -60.05 5.40
N THR A 491 34.69 -60.97 5.56
CA THR A 491 35.73 -60.93 6.60
C THR A 491 37.10 -60.77 5.96
N ALA A 492 37.94 -59.86 6.47
CA ALA A 492 39.37 -59.77 6.16
C ALA A 492 40.21 -60.18 7.37
N SER A 493 41.16 -61.08 7.17
CA SER A 493 42.07 -61.58 8.22
C SER A 493 43.50 -61.72 7.72
N GLY A 494 44.49 -61.67 8.63
CA GLY A 494 45.92 -61.63 8.27
C GLY A 494 46.45 -60.20 8.13
N GLY A 495 47.54 -60.01 7.37
CA GLY A 495 48.20 -58.71 7.18
C GLY A 495 49.08 -58.24 8.36
N ALA A 496 49.83 -57.16 8.13
CA ALA A 496 50.53 -56.41 9.19
C ALA A 496 49.65 -55.24 9.67
N PRO A 497 49.65 -54.88 10.97
CA PRO A 497 48.81 -53.81 11.49
C PRO A 497 49.15 -52.46 10.85
N PRO A 498 48.15 -51.59 10.60
CA PRO A 498 48.40 -50.24 10.12
C PRO A 498 49.21 -49.42 11.15
N PRO A 499 50.05 -48.46 10.72
CA PRO A 499 50.64 -47.49 11.64
C PRO A 499 49.53 -46.68 12.35
N PRO A 500 49.81 -46.08 13.54
CA PRO A 500 48.92 -45.07 14.12
C PRO A 500 48.62 -44.01 13.06
N GLN A 501 47.34 -43.74 12.84
CA GLN A 501 46.89 -42.78 11.86
C GLN A 501 46.68 -41.46 12.58
N ASP A 502 47.43 -40.45 12.15
CA ASP A 502 47.27 -39.03 12.53
C ASP A 502 45.79 -38.63 12.48
N ASP A 503 45.25 -38.20 13.62
CA ASP A 503 43.83 -37.88 13.77
C ASP A 503 43.48 -36.48 13.21
N TYR A 504 44.42 -35.55 13.23
CA TYR A 504 44.30 -34.20 12.65
C TYR A 504 45.65 -33.68 12.13
N PRO A 505 45.82 -33.49 10.81
CA PRO A 505 47.12 -33.08 10.30
C PRO A 505 47.48 -31.65 10.71
N ASN A 506 48.78 -31.38 10.90
CA ASN A 506 49.36 -30.07 11.24
C ASN A 506 49.39 -29.04 10.08
N THR A 507 48.35 -29.02 9.24
CA THR A 507 48.33 -28.21 8.00
C THR A 507 46.98 -27.52 7.81
N PRO A 508 46.90 -26.46 6.98
CA PRO A 508 45.63 -25.82 6.61
C PRO A 508 44.60 -26.77 5.98
N GLN A 509 45.04 -27.94 5.47
CA GLN A 509 44.19 -28.99 4.92
C GLN A 509 43.52 -29.87 5.99
N THR A 510 43.74 -29.58 7.28
CA THR A 510 43.07 -30.26 8.38
C THR A 510 41.56 -30.34 8.22
N HIS A 511 40.99 -31.44 8.71
CA HIS A 511 39.55 -31.63 8.84
C HIS A 511 39.00 -31.18 10.21
N GLY A 512 39.87 -30.82 11.15
CA GLY A 512 39.49 -30.29 12.46
C GLY A 512 38.80 -28.93 12.33
N ARG A 513 37.62 -28.78 12.93
CA ARG A 513 36.84 -27.52 12.97
C ARG A 513 36.31 -27.29 14.37
N VAL A 514 36.40 -26.06 14.86
CA VAL A 514 35.82 -25.66 16.15
C VAL A 514 35.06 -24.34 15.99
N ASN A 515 33.84 -24.30 16.51
CA ASN A 515 32.99 -23.11 16.51
C ASN A 515 33.29 -22.22 17.72
N VAL A 516 32.80 -20.97 17.70
CA VAL A 516 32.86 -20.06 18.85
C VAL A 516 31.43 -19.73 19.34
N PRO A 517 31.05 -20.09 20.59
CA PRO A 517 31.78 -20.98 21.50
C PRO A 517 31.71 -22.45 21.05
N GLY A 518 32.72 -23.25 21.41
CA GLY A 518 32.78 -24.67 21.06
C GLY A 518 33.97 -25.40 21.69
N SER A 519 33.95 -26.73 21.69
CA SER A 519 35.07 -27.56 22.16
C SER A 519 35.23 -28.82 21.32
N ILE A 520 36.47 -29.30 21.20
CA ILE A 520 36.85 -30.51 20.47
C ILE A 520 37.95 -31.27 21.22
N THR A 521 38.02 -32.58 21.03
CA THR A 521 39.07 -33.44 21.61
C THR A 521 39.95 -34.03 20.52
N GLY A 522 41.23 -34.26 20.80
CA GLY A 522 42.16 -34.95 19.90
C GLY A 522 43.23 -35.73 20.65
N ASN A 523 44.11 -36.39 19.92
CA ASN A 523 45.19 -37.21 20.43
C ASN A 523 46.49 -36.97 19.66
N LEU A 524 47.55 -36.60 20.39
CA LEU A 524 48.89 -36.59 19.81
C LEU A 524 49.44 -38.02 19.80
N GLU A 525 49.58 -38.63 18.63
CA GLU A 525 50.07 -40.01 18.48
C GLU A 525 51.55 -40.14 18.84
N THR A 526 52.31 -39.08 18.62
CA THR A 526 53.74 -38.98 18.91
C THR A 526 54.07 -37.67 19.61
N GLY A 527 55.26 -37.58 20.21
CA GLY A 527 55.63 -36.37 20.95
C GLY A 527 55.83 -35.14 20.07
N ASP A 528 56.20 -35.33 18.81
CA ASP A 528 56.40 -34.29 17.80
C ASP A 528 55.14 -33.97 17.00
N ASP A 529 54.02 -34.58 17.37
CA ASP A 529 52.74 -34.41 16.70
C ASP A 529 52.09 -33.05 16.98
N GLN A 530 51.32 -32.57 16.02
CA GLN A 530 50.55 -31.33 16.14
C GLN A 530 49.24 -31.42 15.38
N ASP A 531 48.17 -31.02 16.03
CA ASP A 531 46.83 -31.12 15.47
C ASP A 531 46.30 -29.73 15.17
N TRP A 532 45.91 -29.45 13.93
CA TRP A 532 45.38 -28.14 13.56
C TRP A 532 43.85 -28.16 13.51
N PHE A 533 43.22 -27.11 14.07
CA PHE A 533 41.78 -26.90 14.02
C PHE A 533 41.46 -25.55 13.41
N ALA A 534 40.63 -25.52 12.36
CA ALA A 534 40.19 -24.27 11.77
C ALA A 534 39.04 -23.66 12.59
N VAL A 535 39.13 -22.36 12.86
CA VAL A 535 38.12 -21.55 13.53
C VAL A 535 37.85 -20.29 12.73
N GLN A 536 36.58 -19.91 12.57
CA GLN A 536 36.20 -18.70 11.86
C GLN A 536 36.02 -17.55 12.84
N LEU A 537 36.76 -16.46 12.64
CA LEU A 537 36.76 -15.29 13.53
C LEU A 537 36.43 -14.01 12.75
N GLN A 538 35.74 -13.08 13.42
CA GLN A 538 35.42 -11.74 12.91
C GLN A 538 36.42 -10.70 13.42
N PRO A 539 36.61 -9.55 12.74
CA PRO A 539 37.52 -8.50 13.19
C PRO A 539 37.11 -8.00 14.58
N GLY A 540 38.08 -7.81 15.47
CA GLY A 540 37.85 -7.33 16.83
C GLY A 540 37.19 -8.35 17.77
N MET A 541 36.81 -9.55 17.28
CA MET A 541 36.30 -10.63 18.11
C MET A 541 37.36 -11.06 19.12
N GLN A 542 37.01 -10.98 20.41
CA GLN A 542 37.86 -11.45 21.49
C GLN A 542 37.49 -12.88 21.84
N VAL A 543 38.44 -13.80 21.70
CA VAL A 543 38.28 -15.21 22.05
C VAL A 543 39.26 -15.62 23.14
N THR A 544 38.82 -16.50 24.03
CA THR A 544 39.67 -17.26 24.95
C THR A 544 39.74 -18.70 24.46
N ILE A 545 40.96 -19.19 24.27
CA ILE A 545 41.25 -20.53 23.77
C ILE A 545 41.99 -21.28 24.88
N ASP A 546 41.40 -22.37 25.36
CA ASP A 546 41.94 -23.26 26.38
C ASP A 546 42.33 -24.60 25.75
N LEU A 547 43.56 -25.06 25.97
CA LEU A 547 44.03 -26.39 25.58
C LEU A 547 44.38 -27.18 26.85
N GLU A 548 43.58 -28.21 27.14
CA GLU A 548 43.57 -28.86 28.44
C GLU A 548 43.91 -30.35 28.38
N GLY A 549 44.80 -30.81 29.26
CA GLY A 549 45.26 -32.19 29.39
C GLY A 549 45.06 -32.77 30.81
N GLN A 550 46.09 -33.45 31.34
CA GLN A 550 46.04 -34.10 32.66
C GLN A 550 45.69 -33.18 33.83
N PRO A 551 46.25 -31.95 33.94
CA PRO A 551 46.01 -31.09 35.10
C PRO A 551 44.54 -30.85 35.44
N THR A 552 43.65 -30.82 34.44
CA THR A 552 42.21 -30.63 34.62
C THR A 552 41.40 -31.91 34.36
N ASN A 553 42.06 -33.06 34.15
CA ASN A 553 41.46 -34.33 33.74
C ASN A 553 40.65 -34.25 32.43
N ARG A 554 41.00 -33.31 31.55
CA ARG A 554 40.37 -33.15 30.22
C ARG A 554 41.23 -33.74 29.09
N GLY A 555 42.21 -34.55 29.45
CA GLY A 555 43.07 -35.29 28.53
C GLY A 555 44.17 -36.06 29.28
N SER A 556 44.93 -36.89 28.57
CA SER A 556 46.12 -37.57 29.10
C SER A 556 47.43 -36.84 28.81
N LEU A 557 47.41 -35.76 28.03
CA LEU A 557 48.58 -34.93 27.71
C LEU A 557 49.08 -34.17 28.94
N SER A 558 50.35 -34.33 29.29
CA SER A 558 50.91 -33.79 30.54
C SER A 558 51.24 -32.31 30.50
N ASP A 559 51.57 -31.80 29.32
CA ASP A 559 52.12 -30.47 29.10
C ASP A 559 51.70 -29.98 27.69
N PRO A 560 50.46 -29.50 27.54
CA PRO A 560 49.95 -28.96 26.29
C PRO A 560 50.69 -27.68 25.83
N LEU A 561 50.79 -27.51 24.51
CA LEU A 561 51.29 -26.30 23.86
C LEU A 561 50.25 -25.84 22.82
N LEU A 562 49.70 -24.65 23.03
CA LEU A 562 48.74 -24.03 22.12
C LEU A 562 49.43 -23.00 21.22
N ARG A 563 49.12 -23.03 19.92
CA ARG A 563 49.51 -22.01 18.94
C ARG A 563 48.31 -21.52 18.14
N VAL A 564 48.35 -20.27 17.71
CA VAL A 564 47.39 -19.66 16.78
C VAL A 564 48.15 -19.26 15.54
N TYR A 565 47.64 -19.67 14.38
CA TYR A 565 48.15 -19.32 13.06
C TYR A 565 47.12 -18.48 12.30
N ASP A 566 47.60 -17.55 11.49
CA ASP A 566 46.77 -16.80 10.55
C ASP A 566 46.29 -17.68 9.37
N GLN A 567 45.48 -17.11 8.48
CA GLN A 567 44.95 -17.79 7.30
C GLN A 567 46.03 -18.31 6.32
N TYR A 568 47.26 -17.82 6.42
CA TYR A 568 48.40 -18.24 5.60
C TYR A 568 49.27 -19.29 6.30
N GLY A 569 48.91 -19.69 7.52
CA GLY A 569 49.67 -20.65 8.33
C GLY A 569 50.87 -20.04 9.06
N SER A 570 50.94 -18.70 9.19
CA SER A 570 51.99 -18.04 9.98
C SER A 570 51.58 -17.96 11.45
N GLU A 571 52.47 -18.33 12.37
CA GLU A 571 52.21 -18.28 13.81
C GLU A 571 52.06 -16.81 14.28
N VAL A 572 50.94 -16.50 14.94
CA VAL A 572 50.61 -15.16 15.44
C VAL A 572 50.53 -15.09 16.97
N ALA A 573 50.31 -16.22 17.64
CA ALA A 573 50.35 -16.32 19.10
C ALA A 573 50.68 -17.76 19.55
N ALA A 574 51.28 -17.91 20.73
CA ALA A 574 51.58 -19.21 21.32
C ALA A 574 51.59 -19.13 22.86
N ASN A 575 51.25 -20.22 23.52
CA ASN A 575 51.30 -20.37 24.97
C ASN A 575 51.33 -21.86 25.37
N ASP A 576 52.12 -22.20 26.39
CA ASP A 576 52.24 -23.52 27.02
C ASP A 576 51.58 -23.54 28.40
N ASP A 577 51.87 -22.58 29.28
CA ASP A 577 51.49 -22.60 30.70
C ASP A 577 50.53 -21.48 31.15
N GLY A 578 49.60 -21.06 30.29
CA GLY A 578 48.66 -19.96 30.56
C GLY A 578 47.38 -20.36 31.30
N GLY A 579 47.08 -21.65 31.41
CA GLY A 579 45.88 -22.23 32.02
C GLY A 579 46.13 -22.87 33.39
N ASP A 580 45.24 -23.76 33.81
CA ASP A 580 45.36 -24.46 35.10
C ASP A 580 46.47 -25.53 35.06
N GLY A 581 47.47 -25.41 35.95
CA GLY A 581 48.62 -26.31 35.96
C GLY A 581 49.57 -26.02 34.81
N PHE A 582 49.88 -27.04 33.99
CA PHE A 582 50.67 -26.91 32.75
C PHE A 582 49.78 -26.82 31.49
N ASN A 583 48.47 -26.60 31.65
CA ASN A 583 47.59 -26.40 30.49
C ASN A 583 47.82 -25.03 29.86
N SER A 584 47.52 -24.90 28.57
CA SER A 584 47.68 -23.63 27.85
C SER A 584 46.38 -22.83 27.79
N ARG A 585 46.48 -21.50 27.86
CA ARG A 585 45.37 -20.57 27.61
C ARG A 585 45.86 -19.34 26.86
N LEU A 586 45.14 -18.94 25.82
CA LEU A 586 45.35 -17.69 25.09
C LEU A 586 44.09 -16.84 25.06
N GLN A 587 44.26 -15.54 25.30
CA GLN A 587 43.29 -14.53 24.86
C GLN A 587 43.76 -13.97 23.53
N PHE A 588 42.92 -14.06 22.51
CA PHE A 588 43.24 -13.66 21.15
C PHE A 588 42.18 -12.69 20.62
N VAL A 589 42.62 -11.59 20.02
CA VAL A 589 41.76 -10.62 19.35
C VAL A 589 42.05 -10.72 17.86
N ALA A 590 41.05 -11.10 17.08
CA ALA A 590 41.24 -11.29 15.64
C ALA A 590 41.47 -9.93 14.94
N PRO A 591 42.64 -9.71 14.29
CA PRO A 591 42.94 -8.44 13.62
C PRO A 591 42.15 -8.22 12.32
N GLY A 592 41.58 -9.28 11.74
CA GLY A 592 40.79 -9.24 10.51
C GLY A 592 39.89 -10.47 10.37
N PRO A 593 38.94 -10.45 9.43
CA PRO A 593 38.00 -11.54 9.26
C PRO A 593 38.69 -12.73 8.59
N GLY A 594 38.29 -13.95 8.94
CA GLY A 594 38.69 -15.13 8.19
C GLY A 594 38.92 -16.37 9.04
N THR A 595 39.49 -17.38 8.41
CA THR A 595 39.86 -18.64 9.05
C THR A 595 41.23 -18.49 9.73
N TYR A 596 41.28 -18.75 11.03
CA TYR A 596 42.50 -18.93 11.79
C TYR A 596 42.66 -20.41 12.13
N PHE A 597 43.88 -20.86 12.39
CA PHE A 597 44.15 -22.24 12.77
C PHE A 597 44.71 -22.31 14.19
N LEU A 598 44.13 -23.20 15.01
CA LEU A 598 44.57 -23.48 16.37
C LEU A 598 45.39 -24.76 16.33
N GLY A 599 46.69 -24.67 16.65
CA GLY A 599 47.57 -25.83 16.75
C GLY A 599 47.63 -26.34 18.18
N ALA A 600 47.20 -27.59 18.40
CA ALA A 600 47.42 -28.31 19.64
C ALA A 600 48.69 -29.16 19.51
N GLY A 601 49.62 -29.03 20.45
CA GLY A 601 50.84 -29.81 20.52
C GLY A 601 51.28 -30.05 21.97
N SER A 602 52.52 -30.51 22.16
CA SER A 602 53.09 -30.71 23.49
C SER A 602 54.39 -29.95 23.70
N PHE A 603 54.54 -29.33 24.88
CA PHE A 603 55.83 -28.87 25.34
C PHE A 603 56.61 -30.06 25.95
N GLY A 604 57.77 -30.39 25.37
CA GLY A 604 58.61 -31.51 25.86
C GLY A 604 58.42 -32.86 25.16
N ASN A 605 57.75 -32.90 24.01
CA ASN A 605 57.56 -34.07 23.14
C ASN A 605 56.82 -35.25 23.80
N ASN A 606 55.68 -34.98 24.43
CA ASN A 606 54.83 -36.02 25.00
C ASN A 606 53.64 -36.33 24.09
N ALA A 607 53.25 -37.60 24.01
CA ALA A 607 52.03 -38.05 23.35
C ALA A 607 50.87 -38.11 24.36
N GLY A 608 49.64 -37.93 23.90
CA GLY A 608 48.46 -38.03 24.75
C GLY A 608 47.24 -37.26 24.23
N THR A 609 46.10 -37.45 24.89
CA THR A 609 44.84 -36.82 24.52
C THR A 609 44.66 -35.45 25.17
N TYR A 610 43.87 -34.59 24.56
CA TYR A 610 43.56 -33.25 25.06
C TYR A 610 42.13 -32.82 24.71
N THR A 611 41.67 -31.74 25.34
CA THR A 611 40.46 -31.00 24.95
C THR A 611 40.81 -29.54 24.64
N LEU A 612 40.45 -29.08 23.43
CA LEU A 612 40.55 -27.69 22.99
C LEU A 612 39.18 -27.02 23.12
N THR A 613 39.09 -25.91 23.84
CA THR A 613 37.86 -25.12 24.02
C THR A 613 38.08 -23.70 23.53
N VAL A 614 37.14 -23.17 22.74
CA VAL A 614 37.14 -21.77 22.29
C VAL A 614 35.88 -21.10 22.81
N THR A 615 36.03 -19.96 23.48
CA THR A 615 34.93 -19.14 23.98
C THR A 615 35.10 -17.70 23.52
N GLY A 616 34.01 -16.98 23.27
CA GLY A 616 34.05 -15.59 22.84
C GLY A 616 32.70 -15.10 22.36
N SER A 617 32.57 -13.79 22.18
CA SER A 617 31.39 -13.13 21.63
C SER A 617 31.84 -12.08 20.61
N ALA A 618 31.07 -11.93 19.52
CA ALA A 618 31.32 -10.85 18.56
C ALA A 618 31.14 -9.48 19.25
N PRO A 619 31.94 -8.45 18.89
CA PRO A 619 31.61 -7.07 19.23
C PRO A 619 30.29 -6.68 18.55
N PRO A 620 29.49 -5.76 19.11
CA PRO A 620 28.36 -5.19 18.38
C PRO A 620 28.86 -4.58 17.05
N PRO A 621 28.11 -4.74 15.95
CA PRO A 621 28.46 -4.10 14.68
C PRO A 621 28.55 -2.57 14.86
N PRO A 622 29.37 -1.86 14.04
CA PRO A 622 29.31 -0.41 13.97
C PRO A 622 27.86 0.00 13.71
N GLN A 623 27.33 0.88 14.55
CA GLN A 623 25.98 1.39 14.39
C GLN A 623 26.05 2.54 13.41
N ASP A 624 25.36 2.39 12.28
CA ASP A 624 25.11 3.43 11.27
C ASP A 624 24.62 4.71 11.97
N ASP A 625 25.34 5.82 11.76
CA ASP A 625 25.04 7.09 12.40
C ASP A 625 23.87 7.84 11.72
N TYR A 626 23.69 7.68 10.41
CA TYR A 626 22.64 8.31 9.62
C TYR A 626 22.19 7.43 8.43
N PRO A 627 21.04 6.72 8.51
CA PRO A 627 20.67 5.79 7.45
C PRO A 627 20.36 6.49 6.11
N ALA A 628 20.71 5.84 5.00
CA ALA A 628 20.46 6.26 3.61
C ALA A 628 18.96 6.24 3.19
N THR A 629 18.09 6.87 3.98
CA THR A 629 16.63 6.84 3.79
C THR A 629 15.97 8.17 4.18
N PRO A 630 14.74 8.45 3.69
CA PRO A 630 13.97 9.61 4.14
C PRO A 630 13.71 9.66 5.65
N GLN A 631 13.81 8.53 6.35
CA GLN A 631 13.67 8.38 7.80
C GLN A 631 14.95 8.76 8.57
N THR A 632 16.01 9.18 7.89
CA THR A 632 17.25 9.64 8.52
C THR A 632 17.00 10.64 9.65
N THR A 633 17.82 10.58 10.71
CA THR A 633 17.87 11.59 11.76
C THR A 633 18.82 12.74 11.44
N GLY A 634 19.66 12.60 10.41
CA GLY A 634 20.60 13.61 9.94
C GLY A 634 19.86 14.87 9.49
N ARG A 635 20.27 16.03 10.02
CA ARG A 635 19.71 17.34 9.65
C ARG A 635 20.84 18.34 9.40
N VAL A 636 20.70 19.14 8.35
CA VAL A 636 21.52 20.33 8.15
C VAL A 636 20.62 21.53 7.88
N ASN A 637 20.90 22.65 8.54
CA ASN A 637 20.22 23.91 8.29
C ASN A 637 20.92 24.64 7.14
N ALA A 638 20.18 25.31 6.26
CA ALA A 638 20.74 26.15 5.20
C ALA A 638 20.56 27.65 5.54
N PRO A 639 21.64 28.45 5.63
CA PRO A 639 23.04 28.05 5.58
C PRO A 639 23.52 27.40 6.89
N GLY A 640 24.45 26.45 6.80
CA GLY A 640 24.96 25.68 7.96
C GLY A 640 25.86 24.51 7.57
N ALA A 641 26.44 23.83 8.56
CA ALA A 641 27.28 22.65 8.35
C ALA A 641 27.03 21.60 9.44
N THR A 642 27.25 20.34 9.09
CA THR A 642 27.17 19.18 9.99
C THR A 642 28.28 18.20 9.68
N ASN A 643 28.64 17.35 10.64
CA ASN A 643 29.61 16.28 10.46
C ASN A 643 28.90 14.92 10.46
N GLY A 644 29.49 13.95 9.81
CA GLY A 644 29.10 12.54 9.89
C GLY A 644 30.29 11.62 9.68
N ASN A 645 30.04 10.31 9.75
CA ASN A 645 31.06 9.29 9.61
C ASN A 645 30.53 8.12 8.78
N LEU A 646 31.20 7.83 7.65
CA LEU A 646 30.94 6.58 6.95
C LEU A 646 31.61 5.44 7.72
N GLU A 647 30.83 4.56 8.33
CA GLU A 647 31.33 3.42 9.12
C GLU A 647 31.98 2.35 8.23
N THR A 648 31.48 2.19 7.02
CA THR A 648 31.98 1.22 6.03
C THR A 648 32.18 1.86 4.65
N GLY A 649 32.86 1.16 3.74
CA GLY A 649 33.10 1.69 2.40
C GLY A 649 31.86 1.82 1.53
N ASP A 650 30.83 1.02 1.81
CA ASP A 650 29.56 1.02 1.07
C ASP A 650 28.49 1.86 1.77
N ASP A 651 28.89 2.60 2.81
CA ASP A 651 28.00 3.39 3.63
C ASP A 651 27.54 4.67 2.93
N GLU A 652 26.35 5.13 3.30
CA GLU A 652 25.78 6.38 2.82
C GLU A 652 24.93 7.06 3.89
N ASP A 653 25.29 8.30 4.16
CA ASP A 653 24.60 9.07 5.19
C ASP A 653 23.67 10.10 4.56
N TRP A 654 22.38 10.06 4.90
CA TRP A 654 21.42 11.08 4.43
C TRP A 654 21.22 12.20 5.44
N PHE A 655 21.26 13.45 5.00
CA PHE A 655 20.86 14.63 5.80
C PHE A 655 19.69 15.34 5.16
N ALA A 656 18.60 15.50 5.91
CA ALA A 656 17.48 16.31 5.46
C ALA A 656 17.78 17.81 5.63
N VAL A 657 17.45 18.60 4.61
CA VAL A 657 17.63 20.05 4.55
C VAL A 657 16.38 20.72 3.97
N GLN A 658 15.97 21.86 4.54
CA GLN A 658 14.89 22.69 3.99
C GLN A 658 15.46 23.67 2.97
N LEU A 659 15.04 23.57 1.72
CA LEU A 659 15.45 24.47 0.62
C LEU A 659 14.24 25.24 0.08
N GLN A 660 14.46 26.45 -0.43
CA GLN A 660 13.43 27.35 -0.94
C GLN A 660 13.45 27.40 -2.47
N ALA A 661 12.28 27.30 -3.10
CA ALA A 661 12.11 27.41 -4.55
C ALA A 661 12.82 28.67 -5.10
N GLY A 662 13.57 28.51 -6.17
CA GLY A 662 14.26 29.60 -6.86
C GLY A 662 15.49 30.16 -6.14
N ALA A 663 15.80 29.72 -4.93
CA ALA A 663 17.05 30.10 -4.26
C ALA A 663 18.22 29.24 -4.74
N ALA A 664 19.39 29.86 -4.89
CA ALA A 664 20.63 29.18 -5.22
C ALA A 664 21.36 28.72 -3.96
N TYR A 665 21.78 27.46 -3.96
CA TYR A 665 22.53 26.80 -2.89
C TYR A 665 23.83 26.22 -3.43
N THR A 666 24.89 26.28 -2.62
CA THR A 666 26.14 25.55 -2.85
C THR A 666 26.33 24.57 -1.71
N ILE A 667 26.48 23.29 -2.03
CA ILE A 667 26.62 22.20 -1.09
C ILE A 667 28.02 21.60 -1.26
N ASP A 668 28.83 21.63 -0.21
CA ASP A 668 30.19 21.09 -0.15
C ASP A 668 30.22 19.85 0.77
N LEU A 669 30.83 18.77 0.30
CA LEU A 669 31.13 17.58 1.11
C LEU A 669 32.65 17.40 1.20
N GLU A 670 33.20 17.57 2.40
CA GLU A 670 34.64 17.75 2.59
C GLU A 670 35.26 16.69 3.52
N GLY A 671 36.39 16.13 3.11
CA GLY A 671 37.13 15.09 3.84
C GLY A 671 38.57 15.48 4.22
N GLU A 672 39.51 14.54 4.05
CA GLU A 672 40.91 14.64 4.47
C GLU A 672 41.62 15.88 3.89
N ARG A 673 41.35 16.21 2.63
CA ARG A 673 42.12 17.23 1.88
C ARG A 673 41.97 18.66 2.40
N THR A 674 40.81 19.00 2.97
CA THR A 674 40.58 20.30 3.60
C THR A 674 40.69 20.25 5.12
N ASN A 675 41.14 19.12 5.68
CA ASN A 675 41.17 18.83 7.12
C ASN A 675 39.80 18.97 7.80
N ARG A 676 38.72 18.70 7.05
CA ARG A 676 37.33 18.70 7.56
C ARG A 676 36.76 17.28 7.68
N GLY A 677 37.63 16.29 7.65
CA GLY A 677 37.27 14.88 7.80
C GLY A 677 38.50 14.00 7.63
N SER A 678 38.27 12.69 7.64
CA SER A 678 39.26 11.66 7.29
C SER A 678 38.90 10.92 5.99
N LEU A 679 37.73 11.19 5.41
CA LEU A 679 37.30 10.59 4.16
C LEU A 679 38.20 11.04 3.00
N GLY A 680 38.76 10.09 2.26
CA GLY A 680 39.78 10.38 1.24
C GLY A 680 39.21 10.95 -0.07
N ASP A 681 38.06 10.43 -0.49
CA ASP A 681 37.40 10.74 -1.76
C ASP A 681 35.88 10.81 -1.55
N PRO A 682 35.35 11.97 -1.10
CA PRO A 682 33.92 12.16 -0.90
C PRO A 682 33.11 12.16 -2.20
N LEU A 683 31.89 11.61 -2.16
CA LEU A 683 30.88 11.68 -3.20
C LEU A 683 29.58 12.24 -2.62
N LEU A 684 29.14 13.39 -3.13
CA LEU A 684 27.87 14.02 -2.76
C LEU A 684 26.77 13.64 -3.76
N VAL A 685 25.62 13.23 -3.24
CA VAL A 685 24.38 13.02 -3.99
C VAL A 685 23.28 13.88 -3.36
N VAL A 686 22.40 14.46 -4.16
CA VAL A 686 21.23 15.21 -3.68
C VAL A 686 19.99 14.53 -4.20
N TYR A 687 19.01 14.34 -3.32
CA TYR A 687 17.72 13.71 -3.60
C TYR A 687 16.55 14.67 -3.32
N ASP A 688 15.46 14.52 -4.07
CA ASP A 688 14.19 15.21 -3.80
C ASP A 688 13.44 14.60 -2.60
N SER A 689 12.27 15.14 -2.26
CA SER A 689 11.45 14.67 -1.14
C SER A 689 10.94 13.23 -1.27
N PHE A 690 10.98 12.66 -2.48
CA PHE A 690 10.55 11.30 -2.78
C PHE A 690 11.74 10.32 -2.84
N GLY A 691 12.97 10.82 -2.67
CA GLY A 691 14.19 10.02 -2.73
C GLY A 691 14.77 9.86 -4.14
N ASN A 692 14.31 10.63 -5.13
CA ASN A 692 14.89 10.59 -6.48
C ASN A 692 16.15 11.46 -6.55
N GLU A 693 17.21 10.97 -7.18
CA GLU A 693 18.46 11.72 -7.40
C GLU A 693 18.21 12.93 -8.30
N ILE A 694 18.53 14.14 -7.82
CA ILE A 694 18.46 15.40 -8.56
C ILE A 694 19.84 15.91 -9.00
N GLY A 695 20.92 15.38 -8.41
CA GLY A 695 22.28 15.69 -8.84
C GLY A 695 23.32 15.00 -7.99
N ARG A 696 24.52 14.80 -8.54
CA ARG A 696 25.65 14.22 -7.83
C ARG A 696 26.99 14.79 -8.30
N ASN A 697 27.99 14.73 -7.43
CA ASN A 697 29.35 15.19 -7.73
C ASN A 697 30.36 14.51 -6.79
N ASP A 698 31.52 14.12 -7.30
CA ASP A 698 32.68 13.57 -6.58
C ASP A 698 33.82 14.59 -6.47
N ASP A 699 34.25 15.19 -7.59
CA ASP A 699 35.47 16.01 -7.68
C ASP A 699 35.23 17.51 -7.97
N GLY A 700 34.09 18.06 -7.56
CA GLY A 700 33.69 19.45 -7.84
C GLY A 700 34.29 20.50 -6.89
N GLY A 701 34.81 20.08 -5.74
CA GLY A 701 35.37 20.91 -4.68
C GLY A 701 36.90 20.98 -4.70
N GLU A 702 37.52 21.36 -3.57
CA GLU A 702 38.98 21.40 -3.48
C GLU A 702 39.56 19.97 -3.44
N GLY A 703 40.38 19.62 -4.43
CA GLY A 703 41.01 18.31 -4.51
C GLY A 703 40.06 17.24 -5.03
N PHE A 704 39.71 16.27 -4.18
CA PHE A 704 38.72 15.21 -4.48
C PHE A 704 37.45 15.38 -3.62
N ASN A 705 37.30 16.54 -2.97
CA ASN A 705 36.07 16.84 -2.24
C ASN A 705 34.98 17.18 -3.24
N SER A 706 33.72 16.94 -2.87
CA SER A 706 32.58 17.21 -3.72
C SER A 706 32.01 18.62 -3.52
N ARG A 707 31.50 19.21 -4.61
CA ARG A 707 30.71 20.44 -4.57
C ARG A 707 29.60 20.38 -5.61
N LEU A 708 28.38 20.73 -5.19
CA LEU A 708 27.23 20.88 -6.08
C LEU A 708 26.59 22.26 -5.91
N ASP A 709 26.38 22.97 -7.02
CA ASP A 709 25.58 24.20 -7.08
C ASP A 709 24.18 23.87 -7.61
N LEU A 710 23.14 24.23 -6.86
CA LEU A 710 21.75 23.82 -7.10
C LEU A 710 20.78 25.01 -6.96
N THR A 711 19.84 25.10 -7.91
CA THR A 711 18.62 25.91 -7.76
C THR A 711 17.43 24.95 -7.71
N VAL A 712 16.67 24.98 -6.63
CA VAL A 712 15.55 24.04 -6.45
C VAL A 712 14.25 24.57 -7.07
N PRO A 713 13.45 23.74 -7.76
CA PRO A 713 12.22 24.18 -8.43
C PRO A 713 11.05 24.40 -7.47
N SER A 714 11.05 23.73 -6.32
CA SER A 714 10.01 23.80 -5.30
C SER A 714 10.61 23.88 -3.90
N SER A 715 9.94 24.61 -3.01
CA SER A 715 10.31 24.70 -1.60
C SER A 715 9.95 23.39 -0.89
N GLY A 716 10.83 22.89 -0.04
CA GLY A 716 10.56 21.69 0.74
C GLY A 716 11.81 21.01 1.28
N THR A 717 11.62 19.79 1.79
CA THR A 717 12.70 18.93 2.27
C THR A 717 13.41 18.26 1.11
N TYR A 718 14.72 18.40 1.05
CA TYR A 718 15.63 17.65 0.19
C TYR A 718 16.57 16.81 1.06
N PHE A 719 17.15 15.74 0.51
CA PHE A 719 18.12 14.90 1.20
C PHE A 719 19.49 14.98 0.55
N LEU A 720 20.52 15.14 1.37
CA LEU A 720 21.92 15.18 0.95
C LEU A 720 22.58 13.86 1.35
N GLY A 721 22.91 13.02 0.39
CA GLY A 721 23.63 11.76 0.57
C GLY A 721 25.15 11.99 0.54
N ALA A 722 25.83 11.65 1.63
CA ALA A 722 27.28 11.60 1.70
C ALA A 722 27.76 10.16 1.50
N ARG A 723 28.66 9.95 0.54
CA ARG A 723 29.25 8.64 0.20
C ARG A 723 30.77 8.75 0.02
N SER A 724 31.43 7.62 -0.13
CA SER A 724 32.79 7.54 -0.68
C SER A 724 32.79 7.14 -2.15
N PHE A 725 33.63 7.81 -2.94
CA PHE A 725 34.01 7.30 -4.26
C PHE A 725 35.12 6.24 -4.10
N GLY A 726 34.82 4.97 -4.37
CA GLY A 726 35.81 3.88 -4.31
C GLY A 726 35.92 3.11 -2.98
N SER A 727 34.82 3.10 -2.21
CA SER A 727 34.58 2.28 -1.03
C SER A 727 35.54 2.47 0.16
N SER A 728 35.85 3.73 0.48
CA SER A 728 36.57 4.10 1.71
C SER A 728 35.62 4.53 2.84
N SER A 729 36.01 4.31 4.08
CA SER A 729 35.29 4.81 5.27
C SER A 729 36.02 6.01 5.87
N GLY A 730 35.31 6.81 6.67
CA GLY A 730 35.88 7.95 7.37
C GLY A 730 34.91 9.09 7.63
N THR A 731 35.36 10.04 8.43
CA THR A 731 34.59 11.24 8.80
C THR A 731 34.60 12.28 7.69
N TYR A 732 33.55 13.09 7.62
CA TYR A 732 33.43 14.22 6.70
C TYR A 732 32.67 15.39 7.34
N THR A 733 32.74 16.56 6.69
CA THR A 733 31.86 17.69 6.98
C THR A 733 31.03 18.04 5.74
N LEU A 734 29.71 18.06 5.90
CA LEU A 734 28.74 18.52 4.91
C LEU A 734 28.35 19.97 5.21
N THR A 735 28.55 20.87 4.25
CA THR A 735 28.27 22.30 4.39
C THR A 735 27.28 22.74 3.31
N VAL A 736 26.20 23.41 3.71
CA VAL A 736 25.23 24.04 2.81
C VAL A 736 25.34 25.56 2.96
N THR A 737 25.61 26.24 1.85
CA THR A 737 25.67 27.71 1.77
C THR A 737 24.67 28.23 0.74
N GLY A 738 24.29 29.51 0.84
CA GLY A 738 23.25 30.10 -0.01
C GLY A 738 21.89 30.20 0.69
N GLY A 739 20.80 30.30 -0.09
CA GLY A 739 19.44 30.45 0.45
C GLY A 739 18.94 31.89 0.62
N ALA A 740 19.62 32.88 0.03
CA ALA A 740 19.00 34.18 -0.16
C ALA A 740 17.91 34.04 -1.23
N PRO A 741 16.67 34.50 -0.99
CA PRO A 741 15.64 34.52 -2.02
C PRO A 741 16.18 35.23 -3.27
N PRO A 742 15.81 34.80 -4.49
CA PRO A 742 15.98 35.66 -5.65
C PRO A 742 15.33 37.02 -5.39
N ALA A 743 15.85 38.07 -6.03
CA ALA A 743 15.30 39.42 -5.89
C ALA A 743 13.77 39.40 -6.04
N PRO A 744 13.02 40.23 -5.29
CA PRO A 744 11.56 40.27 -5.37
C PRO A 744 11.14 40.31 -6.84
N GLN A 745 10.27 39.39 -7.23
CA GLN A 745 9.77 39.30 -8.59
C GLN A 745 8.72 40.39 -8.77
N ASP A 746 8.97 41.30 -9.72
CA ASP A 746 8.08 42.37 -10.18
C ASP A 746 6.64 41.85 -10.32
N ASP A 747 5.72 42.42 -9.54
CA ASP A 747 4.33 41.96 -9.46
C ASP A 747 3.50 42.38 -10.70
N TYR A 748 3.84 43.49 -11.34
CA TYR A 748 3.18 44.01 -12.53
C TYR A 748 4.16 44.77 -13.45
N PRO A 749 4.63 44.19 -14.56
CA PRO A 749 5.68 44.84 -15.36
C PRO A 749 5.21 46.16 -16.00
N ALA A 750 6.10 47.15 -16.07
CA ALA A 750 5.90 48.47 -16.67
C ALA A 750 5.72 48.47 -18.21
N THR A 751 4.84 47.62 -18.74
CA THR A 751 4.66 47.37 -20.17
C THR A 751 3.20 47.11 -20.53
N PRO A 752 2.79 47.28 -21.81
CA PRO A 752 1.46 46.89 -22.27
C PRO A 752 1.10 45.41 -22.06
N GLN A 753 2.10 44.54 -21.83
CA GLN A 753 1.94 43.11 -21.53
C GLN A 753 1.63 42.83 -20.05
N THR A 754 1.51 43.87 -19.21
CA THR A 754 1.14 43.72 -17.81
C THR A 754 -0.09 42.83 -17.61
N THR A 755 -0.09 42.07 -16.53
CA THR A 755 -1.23 41.29 -16.03
C THR A 755 -2.14 42.14 -15.13
N GLY A 756 -1.68 43.30 -14.66
CA GLY A 756 -2.45 44.21 -13.81
C GLY A 756 -3.70 44.74 -14.50
N ARG A 757 -4.87 44.65 -13.84
CA ARG A 757 -6.16 45.13 -14.35
C ARG A 757 -6.90 45.89 -13.27
N VAL A 758 -7.56 47.00 -13.65
CA VAL A 758 -8.51 47.72 -12.79
C VAL A 758 -9.75 48.08 -13.58
N ASN A 759 -10.93 47.87 -12.99
CA ASN A 759 -12.21 48.27 -13.58
C ASN A 759 -12.53 49.72 -13.21
N ALA A 760 -13.30 50.43 -14.06
CA ALA A 760 -13.78 51.78 -13.79
C ALA A 760 -15.32 51.80 -13.72
N PRO A 761 -15.95 52.11 -12.57
CA PRO A 761 -15.32 52.38 -11.27
C PRO A 761 -14.80 51.10 -10.59
N GLY A 762 -13.72 51.21 -9.82
CA GLY A 762 -13.10 50.09 -9.10
C GLY A 762 -11.75 50.45 -8.45
N SER A 763 -11.18 49.52 -7.69
CA SER A 763 -9.86 49.68 -7.07
C SER A 763 -9.08 48.38 -7.07
N THR A 764 -7.75 48.48 -7.07
CA THR A 764 -6.80 47.37 -6.94
C THR A 764 -5.63 47.78 -6.06
N THR A 765 -4.85 46.82 -5.60
CA THR A 765 -3.62 47.05 -4.83
C THR A 765 -2.41 46.50 -5.59
N GLY A 766 -1.23 47.02 -5.28
CA GLY A 766 0.05 46.47 -5.75
C GLY A 766 1.19 46.85 -4.81
N ASN A 767 2.40 46.40 -5.12
CA ASN A 767 3.59 46.64 -4.33
C ASN A 767 4.78 47.04 -5.20
N LEU A 768 5.48 48.11 -4.84
CA LEU A 768 6.75 48.46 -5.49
C LEU A 768 7.89 47.71 -4.79
N GLU A 769 8.46 46.73 -5.48
CA GLU A 769 9.51 45.84 -5.00
C GLU A 769 10.88 46.53 -4.91
N THR A 770 11.14 47.47 -5.82
CA THR A 770 12.39 48.26 -5.87
C THR A 770 12.11 49.75 -5.98
N GLY A 771 13.09 50.60 -5.65
CA GLY A 771 12.89 52.05 -5.70
C GLY A 771 12.67 52.61 -7.13
N ASP A 772 13.05 51.86 -8.16
CA ASP A 772 12.89 52.25 -9.56
C ASP A 772 11.68 51.55 -10.22
N ASP A 773 10.87 50.86 -9.43
CA ASP A 773 9.78 50.01 -9.90
C ASP A 773 8.58 50.81 -10.44
N GLU A 774 7.86 50.24 -11.40
CA GLU A 774 6.62 50.80 -11.94
C GLU A 774 5.62 49.74 -12.34
N ASP A 775 4.46 49.79 -11.70
CA ASP A 775 3.42 48.80 -11.92
C ASP A 775 2.38 49.32 -12.90
N TRP A 776 2.14 48.63 -14.02
CA TRP A 776 1.11 49.04 -14.98
C TRP A 776 -0.20 48.28 -14.75
N PHE A 777 -1.32 49.00 -14.71
CA PHE A 777 -2.67 48.42 -14.71
C PHE A 777 -3.44 48.85 -15.95
N ALA A 778 -3.92 47.87 -16.74
CA ALA A 778 -4.79 48.16 -17.87
C ALA A 778 -6.23 48.42 -17.40
N VAL A 779 -6.84 49.48 -17.93
CA VAL A 779 -8.21 49.93 -17.64
C VAL A 779 -8.95 50.30 -18.93
N GLN A 780 -10.23 49.94 -19.02
CA GLN A 780 -11.10 50.37 -20.12
C GLN A 780 -11.77 51.69 -19.75
N LEU A 781 -11.53 52.75 -20.54
CA LEU A 781 -12.12 54.08 -20.33
C LEU A 781 -12.97 54.48 -21.55
N GLN A 782 -14.03 55.27 -21.33
CA GLN A 782 -15.00 55.69 -22.34
C GLN A 782 -14.80 57.14 -22.78
N ALA A 783 -14.78 57.40 -24.10
CA ALA A 783 -14.64 58.74 -24.68
C ALA A 783 -15.62 59.73 -24.06
N GLY A 784 -15.12 60.89 -23.65
CA GLY A 784 -15.92 61.99 -23.09
C GLY A 784 -16.38 61.79 -21.64
N ALA A 785 -16.13 60.63 -21.02
CA ALA A 785 -16.37 60.44 -19.60
C ALA A 785 -15.23 61.05 -18.76
N ALA A 786 -15.61 61.61 -17.61
CA ALA A 786 -14.68 62.11 -16.61
C ALA A 786 -14.36 61.00 -15.59
N TYR A 787 -13.06 60.80 -15.34
CA TYR A 787 -12.53 59.84 -14.38
C TYR A 787 -11.63 60.56 -13.38
N THR A 788 -11.69 60.13 -12.12
CA THR A 788 -10.75 60.51 -11.07
C THR A 788 -9.95 59.26 -10.71
N ILE A 789 -8.63 59.34 -10.78
CA ILE A 789 -7.72 58.24 -10.47
C ILE A 789 -6.91 58.64 -9.25
N ASP A 790 -7.03 57.85 -8.18
CA ASP A 790 -6.32 58.03 -6.91
C ASP A 790 -5.27 56.93 -6.72
N LEU A 791 -4.04 57.29 -6.34
CA LEU A 791 -3.00 56.35 -5.94
C LEU A 791 -2.57 56.66 -4.50
N GLU A 792 -2.89 55.74 -3.60
CA GLU A 792 -2.86 56.00 -2.16
C GLU A 792 -1.92 55.05 -1.41
N GLY A 793 -1.08 55.61 -0.53
CA GLY A 793 -0.13 54.87 0.31
C GLY A 793 -0.32 55.11 1.82
N GLU A 794 0.79 55.34 2.53
CA GLU A 794 0.85 55.42 4.00
C GLU A 794 -0.11 56.47 4.57
N ARG A 795 -0.25 57.62 3.90
CA ARG A 795 -0.97 58.80 4.42
C ARG A 795 -2.46 58.58 4.66
N THR A 796 -3.10 57.70 3.88
CA THR A 796 -4.52 57.36 4.04
C THR A 796 -4.72 55.96 4.62
N ASN A 797 -3.63 55.30 5.07
CA ASN A 797 -3.60 53.90 5.49
C ASN A 797 -4.11 52.93 4.41
N ARG A 798 -3.94 53.28 3.14
CA ARG A 798 -4.31 52.44 1.98
C ARG A 798 -3.08 51.85 1.29
N GLY A 799 -1.94 51.84 1.97
CA GLY A 799 -0.69 51.24 1.53
C GLY A 799 0.44 51.60 2.50
N SER A 800 1.66 51.11 2.25
CA SER A 800 2.88 51.52 2.96
C SER A 800 3.77 52.49 2.16
N LEU A 801 3.42 52.79 0.90
CA LEU A 801 4.19 53.69 0.05
C LEU A 801 4.12 55.13 0.59
N GLY A 802 5.28 55.73 0.86
CA GLY A 802 5.35 57.04 1.53
C GLY A 802 4.98 58.23 0.64
N ASP A 803 5.33 58.15 -0.65
CA ASP A 803 5.17 59.22 -1.64
C ASP A 803 4.81 58.58 -3.01
N PRO A 804 3.53 58.28 -3.26
CA PRO A 804 3.08 57.73 -4.54
C PRO A 804 3.22 58.72 -5.71
N LEU A 805 3.51 58.20 -6.90
CA LEU A 805 3.50 58.91 -8.18
C LEU A 805 2.61 58.15 -9.17
N LEU A 806 1.55 58.80 -9.64
CA LEU A 806 0.61 58.30 -10.62
C LEU A 806 0.96 58.80 -12.02
N VAL A 807 0.98 57.89 -13.00
CA VAL A 807 1.12 58.21 -14.43
C VAL A 807 0.03 57.48 -15.21
N VAL A 808 -0.55 58.10 -16.23
CA VAL A 808 -1.52 57.46 -17.13
C VAL A 808 -0.97 57.52 -18.55
N TYR A 809 -1.04 56.39 -19.25
CA TYR A 809 -0.58 56.18 -20.61
C TYR A 809 -1.76 55.80 -21.53
N ASP A 810 -1.69 56.22 -22.80
CA ASP A 810 -2.60 55.76 -23.85
C ASP A 810 -2.30 54.32 -24.29
N SER A 811 -3.08 53.78 -25.23
CA SER A 811 -2.92 52.42 -25.75
C SER A 811 -1.60 52.16 -26.47
N PHE A 812 -0.85 53.20 -26.85
CA PHE A 812 0.47 53.11 -27.47
C PHE A 812 1.61 53.26 -26.43
N GLY A 813 1.27 53.40 -25.14
CA GLY A 813 2.23 53.62 -24.06
C GLY A 813 2.74 55.07 -23.97
N SER A 814 2.09 56.02 -24.66
CA SER A 814 2.43 57.44 -24.52
C SER A 814 1.75 58.03 -23.30
N GLU A 815 2.48 58.77 -22.49
CA GLU A 815 1.92 59.44 -21.31
C GLU A 815 0.88 60.50 -21.71
N ILE A 816 -0.27 60.46 -21.02
CA ILE A 816 -1.37 61.41 -21.16
C ILE A 816 -1.58 62.28 -19.91
N GLY A 817 -1.02 61.88 -18.76
CA GLY A 817 -1.02 62.69 -17.55
C GLY A 817 -0.25 62.04 -16.41
N ARG A 818 0.22 62.86 -15.47
CA ARG A 818 0.91 62.41 -14.26
C ARG A 818 0.62 63.32 -13.07
N ASN A 819 0.74 62.79 -11.87
CA ASN A 819 0.57 63.54 -10.63
C ASN A 819 1.26 62.80 -9.47
N ASP A 820 1.94 63.52 -8.58
CA ASP A 820 2.58 63.04 -7.34
C ASP A 820 1.77 63.45 -6.11
N ASP A 821 1.45 64.74 -5.94
CA ASP A 821 0.87 65.31 -4.70
C ASP A 821 -0.57 65.87 -4.86
N GLY A 822 -1.39 65.26 -5.71
CA GLY A 822 -2.74 65.74 -6.01
C GLY A 822 -3.83 65.28 -5.03
N GLY A 823 -3.54 64.26 -4.22
CA GLY A 823 -4.44 63.63 -3.25
C GLY A 823 -4.24 64.13 -1.81
N GLU A 824 -4.65 63.33 -0.83
CA GLU A 824 -4.42 63.65 0.59
C GLU A 824 -2.95 63.42 0.98
N GLY A 825 -2.28 64.47 1.48
CA GLY A 825 -0.87 64.38 1.86
C GLY A 825 0.04 64.36 0.64
N PHE A 826 0.84 63.30 0.50
CA PHE A 826 1.71 63.04 -0.66
C PHE A 826 1.11 61.98 -1.61
N ASN A 827 -0.15 61.58 -1.39
CA ASN A 827 -0.81 60.65 -2.31
C ASN A 827 -1.14 61.36 -3.63
N SER A 828 -1.20 60.62 -4.73
CA SER A 828 -1.50 61.18 -6.05
C SER A 828 -2.99 61.14 -6.38
N ARG A 829 -3.46 62.16 -7.10
CA ARG A 829 -4.79 62.20 -7.72
C ARG A 829 -4.72 62.86 -9.09
N LEU A 830 -5.31 62.21 -10.09
CA LEU A 830 -5.45 62.75 -11.44
C LEU A 830 -6.90 62.72 -11.92
N ASP A 831 -7.43 63.88 -12.30
CA ASP A 831 -8.71 64.01 -12.99
C ASP A 831 -8.50 64.07 -14.50
N LEU A 832 -9.16 63.18 -15.23
CA LEU A 832 -8.95 62.91 -16.66
C LEU A 832 -10.29 62.87 -17.41
N THR A 833 -10.34 63.51 -18.58
CA THR A 833 -11.39 63.26 -19.59
C THR A 833 -10.73 62.59 -20.78
N VAL A 834 -11.13 61.37 -21.12
CA VAL A 834 -10.48 60.62 -22.20
C VAL A 834 -11.05 61.01 -23.57
N PRO A 835 -10.19 61.25 -24.59
CA PRO A 835 -10.64 61.69 -25.91
C PRO A 835 -11.25 60.56 -26.77
N SER A 836 -10.88 59.30 -26.49
CA SER A 836 -11.34 58.11 -27.22
C SER A 836 -11.54 56.94 -26.26
N SER A 837 -12.55 56.11 -26.55
CA SER A 837 -12.79 54.88 -25.80
C SER A 837 -11.72 53.85 -26.12
N GLY A 838 -11.31 53.07 -25.13
CA GLY A 838 -10.35 51.99 -25.31
C GLY A 838 -9.52 51.72 -24.05
N THR A 839 -8.48 50.90 -24.22
CA THR A 839 -7.55 50.54 -23.15
C THR A 839 -6.55 51.66 -22.90
N TYR A 840 -6.44 52.06 -21.64
CA TYR A 840 -5.38 52.93 -21.11
C TYR A 840 -4.60 52.16 -20.05
N PHE A 841 -3.37 52.59 -19.76
CA PHE A 841 -2.54 51.99 -18.71
C PHE A 841 -2.28 53.01 -17.62
N ILE A 842 -2.43 52.60 -16.37
CA ILE A 842 -2.12 53.42 -15.20
C ILE A 842 -0.83 52.87 -14.59
N GLY A 843 0.23 53.67 -14.59
CA GLY A 843 1.50 53.39 -13.93
C GLY A 843 1.49 53.89 -12.48
N ALA A 844 1.76 53.00 -11.54
CA ALA A 844 2.02 53.32 -10.14
C ALA A 844 3.54 53.31 -9.88
N ARG A 845 4.08 54.40 -9.33
CA ARG A 845 5.50 54.56 -8.95
C ARG A 845 5.62 55.20 -7.59
N SER A 846 6.85 55.31 -7.08
CA SER A 846 7.19 56.22 -6.00
C SER A 846 7.82 57.52 -6.51
N PHE A 847 7.49 58.65 -5.90
CA PHE A 847 8.22 59.90 -6.07
C PHE A 847 9.49 59.87 -5.21
N GLY A 848 10.57 59.36 -5.81
CA GLY A 848 11.83 59.05 -5.12
C GLY A 848 11.96 57.54 -4.89
N ALA A 849 13.20 57.03 -4.80
CA ALA A 849 13.48 55.59 -4.88
C ALA A 849 13.06 54.79 -3.62
N SER A 850 11.76 54.81 -3.29
CA SER A 850 11.15 54.15 -2.14
C SER A 850 10.29 52.97 -2.59
N THR A 851 10.18 51.96 -1.74
CA THR A 851 9.38 50.75 -1.95
C THR A 851 8.16 50.74 -1.05
N GLY A 852 7.12 49.98 -1.39
CA GLY A 852 5.96 49.76 -0.53
C GLY A 852 4.67 49.51 -1.28
N THR A 853 3.63 49.16 -0.53
CA THR A 853 2.31 48.84 -1.08
C THR A 853 1.48 50.09 -1.30
N TYR A 854 0.55 50.04 -2.26
CA TYR A 854 -0.38 51.11 -2.54
C TYR A 854 -1.76 50.56 -2.92
N THR A 855 -2.77 51.44 -2.90
CA THR A 855 -4.09 51.18 -3.49
C THR A 855 -4.33 52.16 -4.64
N LEU A 856 -4.59 51.62 -5.83
CA LEU A 856 -5.03 52.36 -7.01
C LEU A 856 -6.56 52.32 -7.09
N THR A 857 -7.22 53.47 -7.12
CA THR A 857 -8.67 53.60 -7.28
C THR A 857 -9.00 54.40 -8.55
N VAL A 858 -9.87 53.88 -9.40
CA VAL A 858 -10.44 54.58 -10.55
C VAL A 858 -11.92 54.82 -10.27
N ALA A 859 -12.32 56.08 -10.14
CA ALA A 859 -13.69 56.51 -9.89
C ALA A 859 -14.25 57.32 -11.08
N GLY A 860 -15.57 57.35 -11.24
CA GLY A 860 -16.26 58.02 -12.35
C GLY A 860 -16.75 57.05 -13.43
N GLY A 861 -16.98 57.57 -14.65
CA GLY A 861 -17.45 56.76 -15.78
C GLY A 861 -18.96 56.72 -16.02
N ALA A 862 -19.75 57.66 -15.46
CA ALA A 862 -21.16 57.77 -15.84
C ALA A 862 -21.30 58.30 -17.29
N PRO A 863 -21.93 57.54 -18.21
CA PRO A 863 -22.30 58.07 -19.53
C PRO A 863 -23.35 59.18 -19.38
N PRO A 864 -23.58 60.02 -20.40
CA PRO A 864 -24.80 60.82 -20.50
C PRO A 864 -26.04 59.89 -20.43
N ALA A 865 -27.19 60.41 -19.98
CA ALA A 865 -28.44 59.66 -19.81
C ALA A 865 -28.84 58.82 -21.04
N PRO A 866 -29.58 57.71 -20.88
CA PRO A 866 -30.05 56.87 -21.98
C PRO A 866 -30.75 57.71 -23.05
N GLN A 867 -30.42 57.42 -24.31
CA GLN A 867 -31.03 58.05 -25.47
C GLN A 867 -32.24 57.21 -25.90
N ASP A 868 -33.40 57.86 -25.99
CA ASP A 868 -34.69 57.37 -26.52
C ASP A 868 -34.50 56.46 -27.75
N ASP A 869 -34.94 55.20 -27.67
CA ASP A 869 -34.74 54.18 -28.70
C ASP A 869 -35.73 54.30 -29.88
N PHE A 870 -36.95 54.79 -29.65
CA PHE A 870 -37.97 55.04 -30.66
C PHE A 870 -38.89 56.23 -30.30
N ALA A 871 -38.78 57.31 -31.08
CA ALA A 871 -39.58 58.50 -30.84
C ALA A 871 -41.12 58.27 -30.82
N ASP A 872 -41.81 58.99 -29.94
CA ASP A 872 -43.26 59.01 -29.69
C ASP A 872 -44.14 59.67 -30.79
N ASN A 873 -43.65 59.74 -32.02
CA ASN A 873 -44.28 60.52 -33.08
C ASN A 873 -44.01 59.94 -34.48
N PRO A 874 -44.67 60.45 -35.54
CA PRO A 874 -44.49 59.94 -36.91
C PRO A 874 -43.07 60.03 -37.49
N GLY A 875 -42.14 60.70 -36.80
CA GLY A 875 -40.71 60.72 -37.13
C GLY A 875 -39.94 59.49 -36.64
N THR A 876 -40.59 58.56 -35.93
CA THR A 876 -39.99 57.31 -35.45
C THR A 876 -39.28 56.52 -36.56
N THR A 877 -38.19 55.87 -36.18
CA THR A 877 -37.49 54.87 -37.00
C THR A 877 -38.05 53.46 -36.83
N GLY A 878 -38.92 53.22 -35.84
CA GLY A 878 -39.52 51.92 -35.56
C GLY A 878 -40.43 51.44 -36.69
N GLN A 879 -40.30 50.18 -37.10
CA GLN A 879 -41.15 49.55 -38.12
C GLN A 879 -41.64 48.18 -37.64
N ALA A 880 -42.95 47.94 -37.74
CA ALA A 880 -43.57 46.66 -37.42
C ALA A 880 -44.08 45.98 -38.69
N PHE A 881 -43.46 44.84 -39.05
CA PHE A 881 -43.85 44.06 -40.22
C PHE A 881 -44.83 42.94 -39.84
N PRO A 882 -45.95 42.77 -40.56
CA PRO A 882 -46.88 41.69 -40.30
C PRO A 882 -46.19 40.30 -40.33
N GLY A 883 -46.30 39.55 -39.24
CA GLY A 883 -45.71 38.23 -39.04
C GLY A 883 -44.35 38.21 -38.33
N ASN A 884 -43.71 39.37 -38.15
CA ASN A 884 -42.39 39.48 -37.50
C ASN A 884 -42.52 40.22 -36.16
N PRO A 885 -42.21 39.57 -35.03
CA PRO A 885 -42.11 40.25 -33.74
C PRO A 885 -41.00 41.31 -33.76
N THR A 886 -41.26 42.45 -33.15
CA THR A 886 -40.30 43.56 -32.95
C THR A 886 -40.19 43.85 -31.47
N THR A 887 -39.01 44.16 -30.96
CA THR A 887 -38.77 44.46 -29.54
C THR A 887 -38.33 45.91 -29.36
N GLY A 888 -38.66 46.52 -28.23
CA GLY A 888 -38.20 47.86 -27.83
C GLY A 888 -38.15 48.01 -26.32
N ASN A 889 -37.70 49.16 -25.84
CA ASN A 889 -37.54 49.46 -24.43
C ASN A 889 -38.12 50.83 -24.08
N LEU A 890 -39.01 50.88 -23.09
CA LEU A 890 -39.43 52.15 -22.51
C LEU A 890 -38.36 52.59 -21.50
N GLU A 891 -37.59 53.64 -21.82
CA GLU A 891 -36.52 54.17 -20.97
C GLU A 891 -37.06 54.85 -19.69
N SER A 892 -38.32 55.30 -19.72
CA SER A 892 -39.01 55.88 -18.58
C SER A 892 -40.49 55.49 -18.57
N GLY A 893 -41.17 55.68 -17.43
CA GLY A 893 -42.59 55.35 -17.33
C GLY A 893 -43.51 56.17 -18.24
N ASP A 894 -43.07 57.35 -18.67
CA ASP A 894 -43.84 58.22 -19.57
C ASP A 894 -43.38 58.08 -21.03
N ASP A 895 -42.53 57.09 -21.31
CA ASP A 895 -41.98 56.84 -22.62
C ASP A 895 -42.98 56.13 -23.54
N HIS A 896 -42.87 56.39 -24.84
CA HIS A 896 -43.81 55.93 -25.84
C HIS A 896 -43.09 55.67 -27.17
N ASP A 897 -43.09 54.40 -27.57
CA ASP A 897 -42.36 53.98 -28.75
C ASP A 897 -43.31 53.77 -29.92
N TRP A 898 -43.20 54.60 -30.95
CA TRP A 898 -44.05 54.46 -32.13
C TRP A 898 -43.42 53.52 -33.17
N PHE A 899 -44.20 52.61 -33.73
CA PHE A 899 -43.82 51.73 -34.83
C PHE A 899 -44.71 51.98 -36.05
N ARG A 900 -44.08 52.22 -37.19
CA ARG A 900 -44.76 52.32 -38.49
C ARG A 900 -45.14 50.93 -39.00
N ALA A 901 -46.42 50.72 -39.31
CA ALA A 901 -46.92 49.48 -39.91
C ALA A 901 -47.76 49.76 -41.18
N ASP A 902 -47.43 49.13 -42.31
CA ASP A 902 -48.21 49.24 -43.54
C ASP A 902 -49.31 48.18 -43.56
N LEU A 903 -50.56 48.60 -43.34
CA LEU A 903 -51.73 47.72 -43.26
C LEU A 903 -52.59 47.83 -44.52
N GLN A 904 -53.18 46.71 -44.96
CA GLN A 904 -54.00 46.63 -46.17
C GLN A 904 -55.50 46.69 -45.85
N ALA A 905 -56.26 47.47 -46.62
CA ALA A 905 -57.72 47.55 -46.50
C ALA A 905 -58.38 46.17 -46.58
N GLY A 906 -59.30 45.91 -45.65
CA GLY A 906 -60.10 44.69 -45.63
C GLY A 906 -59.41 43.46 -45.03
N ILE A 907 -58.12 43.54 -44.68
CA ILE A 907 -57.43 42.48 -43.92
C ILE A 907 -57.55 42.77 -42.43
N THR A 908 -58.06 41.83 -41.66
CA THR A 908 -58.10 41.95 -40.20
C THR A 908 -56.72 41.60 -39.65
N TYR A 909 -56.14 42.47 -38.82
CA TYR A 909 -54.88 42.25 -38.12
C TYR A 909 -55.13 42.13 -36.62
N THR A 910 -54.43 41.21 -35.96
CA THR A 910 -54.29 41.15 -34.50
C THR A 910 -52.92 41.73 -34.14
N ILE A 911 -52.89 42.70 -33.24
CA ILE A 911 -51.70 43.40 -32.78
C ILE A 911 -51.55 43.06 -31.29
N ASP A 912 -50.46 42.42 -30.94
CA ASP A 912 -50.11 41.98 -29.59
C ASP A 912 -48.92 42.80 -29.07
N LEU A 913 -49.05 43.38 -27.88
CA LEU A 913 -47.96 44.03 -27.16
C LEU A 913 -47.73 43.29 -25.84
N GLU A 914 -46.60 42.61 -25.75
CA GLU A 914 -46.33 41.60 -24.72
C GLU A 914 -45.12 41.96 -23.86
N GLY A 915 -45.29 41.91 -22.54
CA GLY A 915 -44.25 42.15 -21.54
C GLY A 915 -44.09 40.98 -20.57
N GLN A 916 -44.01 41.27 -19.27
CA GLN A 916 -43.74 40.30 -18.21
C GLN A 916 -44.73 39.11 -18.19
N PRO A 917 -46.06 39.30 -18.35
CA PRO A 917 -47.02 38.19 -18.23
C PRO A 917 -46.79 37.00 -19.17
N THR A 918 -46.18 37.20 -20.34
CA THR A 918 -45.83 36.11 -21.29
C THR A 918 -44.32 35.87 -21.39
N ASN A 919 -43.51 36.49 -20.51
CA ASN A 919 -42.05 36.49 -20.54
C ASN A 919 -41.45 36.99 -21.87
N ARG A 920 -42.18 37.86 -22.60
CA ARG A 920 -41.73 38.46 -23.86
C ARG A 920 -41.27 39.91 -23.69
N GLY A 921 -40.98 40.30 -22.46
CA GLY A 921 -40.45 41.60 -22.08
C GLY A 921 -40.45 41.75 -20.55
N SER A 922 -39.84 42.81 -20.03
CA SER A 922 -39.89 43.16 -18.59
C SER A 922 -41.01 44.13 -18.23
N LEU A 923 -41.71 44.70 -19.22
CA LEU A 923 -42.79 45.65 -19.00
C LEU A 923 -43.98 44.98 -18.29
N GLY A 924 -44.32 45.48 -17.09
CA GLY A 924 -45.31 44.83 -16.23
C GLY A 924 -46.75 44.94 -16.72
N ASP A 925 -47.11 46.10 -17.27
CA ASP A 925 -48.48 46.43 -17.72
C ASP A 925 -48.40 47.22 -19.04
N PRO A 926 -48.28 46.52 -20.19
CA PRO A 926 -48.23 47.14 -21.51
C PRO A 926 -49.52 47.88 -21.88
N LEU A 927 -49.38 48.98 -22.62
CA LEU A 927 -50.49 49.74 -23.20
C LEU A 927 -50.28 49.90 -24.70
N LEU A 928 -51.23 49.43 -25.50
CA LEU A 928 -51.20 49.49 -26.95
C LEU A 928 -52.19 50.53 -27.48
N THR A 929 -51.71 51.51 -28.27
CA THR A 929 -52.56 52.46 -29.01
C THR A 929 -52.26 52.37 -30.51
N LEU A 930 -53.30 52.44 -31.36
CA LEU A 930 -53.16 52.41 -32.82
C LEU A 930 -53.67 53.72 -33.42
N PHE A 931 -52.87 54.33 -34.30
CA PHE A 931 -53.17 55.58 -35.01
C PHE A 931 -53.23 55.36 -36.53
N ASP A 932 -54.12 56.07 -37.22
CA ASP A 932 -54.11 56.15 -38.68
C ASP A 932 -52.95 57.00 -39.23
N GLY A 933 -52.74 56.99 -40.54
CA GLY A 933 -51.68 57.76 -41.20
C GLY A 933 -51.82 59.29 -41.10
N SER A 934 -52.93 59.80 -40.54
CA SER A 934 -53.12 61.22 -40.21
C SER A 934 -52.89 61.50 -38.72
N GLY A 935 -52.50 60.50 -37.92
CA GLY A 935 -52.25 60.59 -36.49
C GLY A 935 -53.52 60.52 -35.64
N ASN A 936 -54.67 60.13 -36.17
CA ASN A 936 -55.88 59.96 -35.36
C ASN A 936 -55.90 58.57 -34.74
N GLN A 937 -56.21 58.48 -33.44
CA GLN A 937 -56.35 57.20 -32.75
C GLN A 937 -57.53 56.40 -33.32
N VAL A 938 -57.26 55.18 -33.76
CA VAL A 938 -58.24 54.23 -34.32
C VAL A 938 -58.42 52.97 -33.48
N GLY A 939 -57.59 52.75 -32.45
CA GLY A 939 -57.78 51.69 -31.47
C GLY A 939 -56.87 51.87 -30.25
N ARG A 940 -57.24 51.27 -29.11
CA ARG A 940 -56.41 51.22 -27.89
C ARG A 940 -56.85 50.06 -27.00
N ASN A 941 -55.89 49.45 -26.31
CA ASN A 941 -56.12 48.38 -25.37
C ASN A 941 -54.94 48.27 -24.38
N ASP A 942 -55.23 47.92 -23.13
CA ASP A 942 -54.30 47.66 -22.02
C ASP A 942 -54.30 46.15 -21.66
N ASP A 943 -55.45 45.57 -21.35
CA ASP A 943 -55.56 44.18 -20.82
C ASP A 943 -56.26 43.18 -21.76
N GLY A 944 -56.04 43.29 -23.08
CA GLY A 944 -56.71 42.44 -24.08
C GLY A 944 -56.03 41.10 -24.37
N GLY A 945 -54.78 40.93 -23.93
CA GLY A 945 -53.92 39.78 -24.13
C GLY A 945 -53.88 38.82 -22.94
N GLU A 946 -52.81 38.01 -22.83
CA GLU A 946 -52.60 37.14 -21.67
C GLU A 946 -52.06 37.94 -20.48
N GLY A 947 -52.70 37.81 -19.31
CA GLY A 947 -52.38 38.63 -18.14
C GLY A 947 -52.73 40.11 -18.38
N PHE A 948 -51.80 41.01 -18.07
CA PHE A 948 -51.91 42.47 -18.32
C PHE A 948 -51.36 42.89 -19.69
N ASN A 949 -51.04 41.94 -20.59
CA ASN A 949 -50.59 42.29 -21.93
C ASN A 949 -51.73 42.87 -22.77
N SER A 950 -51.41 43.73 -23.75
CA SER A 950 -52.39 44.32 -24.64
C SER A 950 -52.58 43.53 -25.94
N ARG A 951 -53.83 43.44 -26.41
CA ARG A 951 -54.19 42.89 -27.73
C ARG A 951 -55.28 43.73 -28.39
N LEU A 952 -55.03 44.16 -29.62
CA LEU A 952 -56.01 44.87 -30.45
C LEU A 952 -56.28 44.08 -31.74
N THR A 953 -57.55 43.98 -32.15
CA THR A 953 -57.91 43.46 -33.49
C THR A 953 -58.47 44.60 -34.35
N PHE A 954 -57.91 44.82 -35.53
CA PHE A 954 -58.23 45.95 -36.39
C PHE A 954 -58.34 45.56 -37.88
N THR A 955 -59.39 46.02 -38.55
CA THR A 955 -59.58 45.87 -40.00
C THR A 955 -59.52 47.25 -40.65
N PRO A 956 -58.43 47.61 -41.38
CA PRO A 956 -58.33 48.90 -42.05
C PRO A 956 -59.41 49.03 -43.13
N THR A 957 -60.06 50.19 -43.23
CA THR A 957 -60.98 50.48 -44.35
C THR A 957 -60.24 51.03 -45.57
N THR A 958 -59.00 51.49 -45.39
CA THR A 958 -58.10 52.01 -46.42
C THR A 958 -56.70 51.43 -46.23
N SER A 959 -56.04 51.03 -47.32
CA SER A 959 -54.63 50.61 -47.25
C SER A 959 -53.75 51.82 -47.03
N GLY A 960 -52.77 51.71 -46.14
CA GLY A 960 -51.87 52.82 -45.86
C GLY A 960 -51.02 52.55 -44.63
N THR A 961 -50.25 53.56 -44.27
CA THR A 961 -49.41 53.53 -43.07
C THR A 961 -50.26 53.83 -41.83
N TYR A 962 -50.09 53.00 -40.80
CA TYR A 962 -50.61 53.16 -39.46
C TYR A 962 -49.43 53.23 -38.49
N PHE A 963 -49.64 53.85 -37.32
CA PHE A 963 -48.63 53.93 -36.27
C PHE A 963 -49.13 53.19 -35.03
N ILE A 964 -48.30 52.30 -34.51
CA ILE A 964 -48.56 51.53 -33.29
C ILE A 964 -47.72 52.15 -32.19
N ASP A 965 -48.37 52.63 -31.15
CA ASP A 965 -47.75 53.20 -29.96
C ASP A 965 -47.70 52.13 -28.87
N ALA A 966 -46.47 51.78 -28.48
CA ALA A 966 -46.17 50.92 -27.34
C ALA A 966 -45.84 51.81 -26.14
N GLY A 967 -46.69 51.75 -25.11
CA GLY A 967 -46.47 52.46 -23.85
C GLY A 967 -46.77 51.57 -22.64
N SER A 968 -46.87 52.19 -21.46
CA SER A 968 -47.23 51.50 -20.22
C SER A 968 -48.50 52.04 -19.59
N PHE A 969 -49.33 51.15 -19.04
CA PHE A 969 -50.41 51.55 -18.15
C PHE A 969 -49.87 51.73 -16.72
N GLY A 970 -49.91 52.97 -16.20
CA GLY A 970 -49.45 53.28 -14.84
C GLY A 970 -48.01 53.74 -14.70
N SER A 971 -47.38 54.18 -15.80
CA SER A 971 -46.04 54.78 -15.87
C SER A 971 -44.89 53.86 -15.42
N SER A 972 -44.79 52.66 -15.98
CA SER A 972 -43.67 51.73 -15.74
C SER A 972 -42.71 51.68 -16.93
N ALA A 973 -41.41 51.61 -16.66
CA ALA A 973 -40.36 51.38 -17.66
C ALA A 973 -40.11 49.87 -17.84
N GLY A 974 -39.61 49.46 -19.01
CA GLY A 974 -39.27 48.06 -19.29
C GLY A 974 -39.32 47.69 -20.76
N THR A 975 -38.86 46.49 -21.07
CA THR A 975 -38.83 45.96 -22.45
C THR A 975 -40.15 45.28 -22.82
N TYR A 976 -40.48 45.27 -24.11
CA TYR A 976 -41.67 44.62 -24.64
C TYR A 976 -41.39 43.96 -26.01
N THR A 977 -42.31 43.09 -26.43
CA THR A 977 -42.38 42.55 -27.79
C THR A 977 -43.71 42.92 -28.44
N LEU A 978 -43.66 43.58 -29.59
CA LEU A 978 -44.78 43.93 -30.45
C LEU A 978 -44.91 42.94 -31.62
N THR A 979 -46.08 42.36 -31.84
CA THR A 979 -46.37 41.46 -32.98
C THR A 979 -47.62 41.92 -33.72
N VAL A 980 -47.57 41.98 -35.07
CA VAL A 980 -48.72 42.27 -35.93
C VAL A 980 -49.02 41.04 -36.79
N SER A 981 -50.23 40.48 -36.72
CA SER A 981 -50.58 39.21 -37.37
C SER A 981 -51.86 39.34 -38.22
N PRO A 982 -51.84 39.13 -39.55
CA PRO A 982 -53.04 39.14 -40.37
C PRO A 982 -53.87 37.86 -40.18
N ALA A 983 -55.17 37.99 -40.00
CA ALA A 983 -56.11 36.87 -39.98
C ALA A 983 -56.19 36.23 -41.38
N GLN A 984 -55.90 34.94 -41.47
CA GLN A 984 -55.92 34.21 -42.74
C GLN A 984 -57.35 34.15 -43.32
N THR A 985 -57.59 34.83 -44.43
CA THR A 985 -58.78 34.61 -45.28
C THR A 985 -58.50 33.49 -46.28
N GLY A 986 -59.25 32.39 -46.18
CA GLY A 986 -59.02 31.16 -46.94
C GLY A 986 -59.45 31.17 -48.41
N GLN A 987 -58.75 30.32 -49.17
CA GLN A 987 -59.05 29.66 -50.47
C GLN A 987 -58.68 30.41 -51.77
N LEU A 988 -57.95 29.85 -52.77
CA LEU A 988 -57.40 28.50 -53.04
C LEU A 988 -56.40 28.52 -54.26
N GLN A 989 -55.51 27.50 -54.30
CA GLN A 989 -54.78 26.83 -55.42
C GLN A 989 -53.26 27.09 -55.61
N PRO A 990 -52.46 26.06 -56.01
CA PRO A 990 -52.56 24.63 -55.72
C PRO A 990 -51.22 23.92 -55.32
N VAL A 991 -51.45 22.80 -54.63
CA VAL A 991 -50.64 21.72 -54.04
C VAL A 991 -49.46 21.14 -54.84
N GLN A 992 -48.35 20.87 -54.13
CA GLN A 992 -47.46 19.71 -54.36
C GLN A 992 -47.38 18.84 -53.08
N PRO A 993 -47.13 17.52 -53.18
CA PRO A 993 -47.64 16.52 -52.25
C PRO A 993 -46.83 16.33 -50.95
N VAL A 994 -47.56 15.85 -49.94
CA VAL A 994 -47.18 15.48 -48.55
C VAL A 994 -46.89 13.95 -48.51
N GLN A 995 -45.95 13.32 -47.79
CA GLN A 995 -45.58 13.17 -46.34
C GLN A 995 -44.34 12.19 -46.26
N PRO A 996 -43.69 11.78 -45.11
CA PRO A 996 -43.81 12.16 -43.68
C PRO A 996 -42.49 12.35 -42.83
N THR A 997 -42.63 13.18 -41.77
CA THR A 997 -42.03 13.29 -40.39
C THR A 997 -40.62 12.83 -39.93
N GLN A 998 -39.99 13.74 -39.14
CA GLN A 998 -38.94 13.71 -38.06
C GLN A 998 -37.44 13.84 -38.41
N PRO A 999 -36.54 14.38 -37.53
CA PRO A 999 -36.68 15.38 -36.44
C PRO A 999 -35.70 16.59 -36.60
N ILE A 1000 -35.67 17.43 -35.55
CA ILE A 1000 -34.95 18.70 -35.36
C ILE A 1000 -33.43 18.56 -35.57
N VAL A 1001 -32.81 19.47 -36.35
CA VAL A 1001 -31.35 19.62 -36.45
C VAL A 1001 -30.96 20.93 -35.77
N ALA A 1002 -30.14 20.81 -34.73
CA ALA A 1002 -29.46 21.91 -34.07
C ALA A 1002 -28.47 22.57 -35.04
N GLU A 1003 -28.38 23.90 -34.99
CA GLU A 1003 -27.42 24.67 -35.75
C GLU A 1003 -25.99 24.23 -35.41
N THR A 1004 -25.23 23.93 -36.46
CA THR A 1004 -23.81 23.58 -36.43
C THR A 1004 -22.99 24.86 -36.17
N PRO A 1005 -22.13 24.93 -35.13
CA PRO A 1005 -21.14 25.98 -35.01
C PRO A 1005 -20.12 25.88 -36.16
N ALA A 1006 -19.62 27.04 -36.60
CA ALA A 1006 -18.74 27.18 -37.75
C ALA A 1006 -17.41 26.41 -37.60
N LEU A 1007 -16.98 25.75 -38.68
CA LEU A 1007 -15.65 25.16 -38.84
C LEU A 1007 -14.54 26.23 -38.78
N PRO A 1008 -13.41 25.99 -38.08
CA PRO A 1008 -12.20 26.79 -38.21
C PRO A 1008 -11.57 26.62 -39.60
N GLN A 1009 -10.83 27.63 -40.05
CA GLN A 1009 -10.09 27.59 -41.31
C GLN A 1009 -8.89 26.62 -41.24
N PRO A 1010 -8.48 26.01 -42.38
CA PRO A 1010 -7.44 24.99 -42.38
C PRO A 1010 -6.04 25.60 -42.33
N GLY A 1011 -5.23 25.20 -41.35
CA GLY A 1011 -3.78 25.40 -41.40
C GLY A 1011 -2.98 25.45 -40.09
N GLY A 1012 -3.57 25.25 -38.91
CA GLY A 1012 -2.85 25.17 -37.64
C GLY A 1012 -3.40 24.07 -36.75
N ASP A 1013 -2.49 23.39 -36.05
CA ASP A 1013 -2.72 22.34 -35.03
C ASP A 1013 -3.80 22.79 -34.02
N ASP A 1014 -4.91 22.06 -33.96
CA ASP A 1014 -6.06 22.41 -33.10
C ASP A 1014 -5.87 22.02 -31.62
N PHE A 1015 -5.05 21.00 -31.35
CA PHE A 1015 -4.61 20.59 -30.02
C PHE A 1015 -3.14 20.13 -30.01
N GLY A 1016 -2.28 20.96 -29.40
CA GLY A 1016 -0.83 20.76 -29.45
C GLY A 1016 -0.32 19.35 -29.08
N ASN A 1017 0.72 18.95 -29.81
CA ASN A 1017 1.45 17.67 -29.73
C ASN A 1017 2.24 17.37 -28.43
N ALA A 1018 1.93 18.02 -27.31
CA ALA A 1018 2.63 17.79 -26.04
C ALA A 1018 1.67 17.82 -24.83
N PRO A 1019 1.95 17.05 -23.75
CA PRO A 1019 1.12 17.01 -22.54
C PRO A 1019 0.89 18.36 -21.83
N GLY A 1020 1.58 19.43 -22.23
CA GLY A 1020 1.54 20.77 -21.64
C GLY A 1020 0.58 21.80 -22.28
N ALA A 1021 -0.21 21.47 -23.33
CA ALA A 1021 -1.18 22.36 -23.99
C ALA A 1021 -2.06 21.55 -24.99
N THR A 1022 -3.35 21.77 -25.31
CA THR A 1022 -4.32 22.86 -25.07
C THR A 1022 -5.77 22.36 -25.27
N GLY A 1023 -6.21 21.29 -24.59
CA GLY A 1023 -7.63 20.92 -24.49
C GLY A 1023 -8.04 20.68 -23.03
N GLN A 1024 -9.12 21.30 -22.56
CA GLN A 1024 -9.72 20.99 -21.25
C GLN A 1024 -11.07 20.32 -21.49
N ILE A 1025 -11.25 19.14 -20.93
CA ILE A 1025 -12.52 18.39 -21.02
C ILE A 1025 -12.98 18.00 -19.62
N SER A 1026 -14.27 18.17 -19.37
CA SER A 1026 -14.91 17.82 -18.09
C SER A 1026 -15.62 16.47 -18.21
N VAL A 1027 -15.66 15.72 -17.12
CA VAL A 1027 -16.44 14.48 -17.02
C VAL A 1027 -17.91 14.76 -17.38
N GLY A 1028 -18.48 13.95 -18.27
CA GLY A 1028 -19.84 14.11 -18.80
C GLY A 1028 -19.95 15.06 -20.00
N SER A 1029 -18.83 15.62 -20.47
CA SER A 1029 -18.78 16.46 -21.69
C SER A 1029 -18.10 15.73 -22.85
N SER A 1030 -18.21 16.31 -24.05
CA SER A 1030 -17.52 15.84 -25.27
C SER A 1030 -16.71 16.97 -25.89
N ALA A 1031 -15.56 16.65 -26.49
CA ALA A 1031 -14.78 17.56 -27.32
C ALA A 1031 -14.63 17.00 -28.73
N ILE A 1032 -14.44 17.88 -29.72
CA ILE A 1032 -14.13 17.54 -31.11
C ILE A 1032 -12.71 18.03 -31.38
N GLY A 1033 -11.85 17.18 -31.90
CA GLY A 1033 -10.49 17.52 -32.35
C GLY A 1033 -10.22 17.03 -33.77
N ASN A 1034 -9.09 17.40 -34.34
CA ASN A 1034 -8.71 17.13 -35.71
C ASN A 1034 -7.23 16.81 -35.81
N LEU A 1035 -6.90 15.60 -36.25
CA LEU A 1035 -5.50 15.27 -36.54
C LEU A 1035 -5.13 15.85 -37.92
N GLU A 1036 -4.41 16.98 -37.94
CA GLU A 1036 -4.10 17.68 -39.18
C GLU A 1036 -2.96 17.05 -39.99
N THR A 1037 -2.03 16.38 -39.32
CA THR A 1037 -0.88 15.72 -39.96
C THR A 1037 -0.70 14.26 -39.57
N ASP A 1038 0.10 13.52 -40.33
CA ASP A 1038 0.38 12.12 -40.00
C ASP A 1038 1.36 12.06 -38.82
N GLY A 1039 0.95 11.42 -37.71
CA GLY A 1039 1.69 11.42 -36.44
C GLY A 1039 1.33 12.57 -35.49
N ASP A 1040 0.23 13.28 -35.77
CA ASP A 1040 -0.37 14.25 -34.85
C ASP A 1040 -0.95 13.56 -33.61
N VAL A 1041 -0.80 14.20 -32.46
CA VAL A 1041 -1.34 13.74 -31.18
C VAL A 1041 -1.99 14.91 -30.46
N ASP A 1042 -3.30 14.82 -30.31
CA ASP A 1042 -4.07 15.84 -29.61
C ASP A 1042 -4.15 15.53 -28.11
N TRP A 1043 -3.73 16.47 -27.27
CA TRP A 1043 -3.70 16.29 -25.82
C TRP A 1043 -4.83 17.01 -25.07
N PHE A 1044 -5.58 16.25 -24.26
CA PHE A 1044 -6.63 16.76 -23.37
C PHE A 1044 -6.27 16.55 -21.91
N ALA A 1045 -6.50 17.56 -21.07
CA ALA A 1045 -6.41 17.47 -19.62
C ALA A 1045 -7.81 17.35 -19.00
N VAL A 1046 -7.96 16.43 -18.05
CA VAL A 1046 -9.21 16.20 -17.31
C VAL A 1046 -8.92 16.04 -15.81
N THR A 1047 -9.72 16.66 -14.95
CA THR A 1047 -9.62 16.45 -13.50
C THR A 1047 -10.54 15.32 -13.07
N LEU A 1048 -9.99 14.29 -12.45
CA LEU A 1048 -10.68 13.07 -12.05
C LEU A 1048 -10.58 12.83 -10.54
N ASP A 1049 -11.61 12.22 -9.96
CA ASP A 1049 -11.65 11.83 -8.56
C ASP A 1049 -10.88 10.53 -8.35
N GLY A 1050 -10.20 10.37 -7.21
CA GLY A 1050 -9.46 9.14 -6.87
C GLY A 1050 -10.38 7.95 -6.56
N GLY A 1051 -9.93 6.73 -6.87
CA GLY A 1051 -10.67 5.48 -6.63
C GLY A 1051 -11.93 5.30 -7.49
N THR A 1052 -12.10 6.11 -8.55
CA THR A 1052 -13.29 6.09 -9.41
C THR A 1052 -12.94 5.50 -10.77
N ALA A 1053 -13.81 4.63 -11.29
CA ALA A 1053 -13.69 4.11 -12.65
C ALA A 1053 -14.22 5.15 -13.66
N TYR A 1054 -13.47 5.37 -14.73
CA TYR A 1054 -13.84 6.25 -15.83
C TYR A 1054 -13.69 5.51 -17.17
N THR A 1055 -14.50 5.90 -18.15
CA THR A 1055 -14.41 5.42 -19.52
C THR A 1055 -14.15 6.61 -20.45
N VAL A 1056 -13.19 6.45 -21.36
CA VAL A 1056 -12.87 7.38 -22.44
C VAL A 1056 -13.24 6.74 -23.76
N ASP A 1057 -14.17 7.37 -24.47
CA ASP A 1057 -14.64 6.96 -25.80
C ASP A 1057 -14.11 7.95 -26.85
N VAL A 1058 -13.52 7.44 -27.93
CA VAL A 1058 -13.16 8.25 -29.10
C VAL A 1058 -13.94 7.75 -30.33
N GLU A 1059 -14.73 8.63 -30.93
CA GLU A 1059 -15.60 8.31 -32.07
C GLU A 1059 -15.04 8.90 -33.37
N GLY A 1060 -14.61 8.04 -34.29
CA GLY A 1060 -14.18 8.43 -35.65
C GLY A 1060 -15.26 8.21 -36.72
N ARG A 1061 -14.81 7.97 -37.96
CA ARG A 1061 -15.63 7.86 -39.18
C ARG A 1061 -16.71 6.81 -39.12
N ARG A 1062 -16.49 5.70 -38.40
CA ARG A 1062 -17.39 4.55 -38.42
C ARG A 1062 -18.68 4.78 -37.63
N THR A 1063 -18.60 5.56 -36.56
CA THR A 1063 -19.76 5.90 -35.70
C THR A 1063 -20.34 7.28 -36.02
N GLY A 1064 -19.71 8.03 -36.93
CA GLY A 1064 -20.15 9.37 -37.33
C GLY A 1064 -19.73 10.48 -36.36
N GLY A 1065 -18.79 10.20 -35.45
CA GLY A 1065 -18.19 11.18 -34.54
C GLY A 1065 -17.07 12.03 -35.16
N GLY A 1066 -16.72 11.77 -36.41
CA GLY A 1066 -15.72 12.54 -37.17
C GLY A 1066 -15.37 11.85 -38.50
N SER A 1067 -14.23 12.19 -39.12
CA SER A 1067 -13.72 11.61 -40.37
C SER A 1067 -12.45 10.75 -40.19
N LEU A 1068 -11.85 10.76 -38.99
CA LEU A 1068 -10.69 9.93 -38.65
C LEU A 1068 -11.02 8.44 -38.79
N GLY A 1069 -10.17 7.71 -39.52
CA GLY A 1069 -10.47 6.34 -39.94
C GLY A 1069 -10.34 5.29 -38.84
N ASP A 1070 -9.33 5.44 -38.00
CA ASP A 1070 -8.86 4.45 -37.02
C ASP A 1070 -8.21 5.19 -35.82
N PRO A 1071 -9.01 5.74 -34.89
CA PRO A 1071 -8.51 6.43 -33.71
C PRO A 1071 -7.82 5.49 -32.69
N LEU A 1072 -6.85 6.02 -31.96
CA LEU A 1072 -6.17 5.39 -30.84
C LEU A 1072 -6.20 6.35 -29.65
N VAL A 1073 -6.42 5.83 -28.44
CA VAL A 1073 -6.40 6.62 -27.20
C VAL A 1073 -5.35 6.10 -26.23
N ARG A 1074 -4.62 7.03 -25.61
CA ARG A 1074 -3.69 6.78 -24.49
C ARG A 1074 -4.04 7.67 -23.32
N ILE A 1075 -3.93 7.14 -22.11
CA ILE A 1075 -4.28 7.84 -20.87
C ILE A 1075 -3.07 7.83 -19.96
N PHE A 1076 -2.71 8.99 -19.42
CA PHE A 1076 -1.57 9.20 -18.53
C PHE A 1076 -2.04 9.77 -17.19
N ASP A 1077 -1.38 9.35 -16.12
CA ASP A 1077 -1.66 9.83 -14.76
C ASP A 1077 -1.08 11.24 -14.49
N THR A 1078 -1.25 11.71 -13.26
CA THR A 1078 -0.82 13.03 -12.78
C THR A 1078 0.69 13.24 -12.82
N VAL A 1079 1.49 12.18 -12.93
CA VAL A 1079 2.96 12.24 -13.02
C VAL A 1079 3.47 11.91 -14.44
N GLY A 1080 2.56 11.68 -15.39
CA GLY A 1080 2.86 11.43 -16.79
C GLY A 1080 3.12 9.96 -17.15
N ALA A 1081 2.80 9.00 -16.29
CA ALA A 1081 2.90 7.58 -16.61
C ALA A 1081 1.64 7.09 -17.34
N GLU A 1082 1.79 6.28 -18.40
CA GLU A 1082 0.68 5.70 -19.16
C GLU A 1082 -0.07 4.66 -18.30
N VAL A 1083 -1.37 4.85 -18.08
CA VAL A 1083 -2.23 4.00 -17.25
C VAL A 1083 -3.23 3.19 -18.05
N ALA A 1084 -3.55 3.59 -19.28
CA ALA A 1084 -4.39 2.82 -20.20
C ALA A 1084 -4.12 3.23 -21.65
N MET A 1085 -4.28 2.27 -22.55
CA MET A 1085 -4.23 2.47 -24.00
C MET A 1085 -5.29 1.56 -24.63
N ASP A 1086 -5.97 2.04 -25.66
CA ASP A 1086 -6.92 1.25 -26.43
C ASP A 1086 -7.03 1.75 -27.88
N ASP A 1087 -7.21 0.84 -28.83
CA ASP A 1087 -7.38 1.09 -30.27
C ASP A 1087 -8.77 0.62 -30.78
N ASP A 1088 -9.18 -0.62 -30.46
CA ASP A 1088 -10.31 -1.28 -31.14
C ASP A 1088 -11.40 -1.84 -30.21
N SER A 1089 -11.44 -1.48 -28.92
CA SER A 1089 -12.43 -2.06 -27.98
C SER A 1089 -13.83 -1.42 -28.06
N GLY A 1090 -14.01 -0.34 -28.82
CA GLY A 1090 -15.29 0.34 -29.08
C GLY A 1090 -16.02 -0.14 -30.34
N GLU A 1091 -16.97 0.66 -30.84
CA GLU A 1091 -17.72 0.29 -32.05
C GLU A 1091 -16.89 0.49 -33.32
N GLY A 1092 -16.52 -0.62 -33.97
CA GLY A 1092 -15.82 -0.59 -35.26
C GLY A 1092 -14.31 -0.69 -35.09
N LEU A 1093 -13.61 0.41 -35.36
CA LEU A 1093 -12.15 0.59 -35.13
C LEU A 1093 -11.94 1.80 -34.20
N ASN A 1094 -12.85 1.95 -33.24
CA ASN A 1094 -12.85 3.10 -32.34
C ASN A 1094 -12.42 2.60 -30.96
N PRO A 1095 -11.64 3.37 -30.21
CA PRO A 1095 -11.22 2.94 -28.90
C PRO A 1095 -12.22 3.32 -27.81
N ARG A 1096 -12.30 2.46 -26.80
CA ARG A 1096 -13.02 2.64 -25.55
C ARG A 1096 -12.14 2.12 -24.41
N ALA A 1097 -11.42 3.03 -23.76
CA ALA A 1097 -10.55 2.70 -22.63
C ALA A 1097 -11.28 2.92 -21.30
N THR A 1098 -11.31 1.90 -20.43
CA THR A 1098 -11.83 2.02 -19.05
C THR A 1098 -10.68 1.84 -18.05
N PHE A 1099 -10.57 2.74 -17.08
CA PHE A 1099 -9.52 2.70 -16.05
C PHE A 1099 -10.05 3.20 -14.70
N THR A 1100 -9.41 2.76 -13.61
CA THR A 1100 -9.70 3.23 -12.25
C THR A 1100 -8.57 4.10 -11.76
N THR A 1101 -8.89 5.30 -11.29
CA THR A 1101 -7.91 6.27 -10.79
C THR A 1101 -7.34 5.83 -9.43
N GLY A 1102 -6.02 5.98 -9.24
CA GLY A 1102 -5.39 5.75 -7.94
C GLY A 1102 -5.63 6.94 -7.00
N ALA A 1103 -4.99 8.07 -7.29
CA ALA A 1103 -5.22 9.36 -6.64
C ALA A 1103 -6.05 10.29 -7.54
N GLY A 1104 -6.81 11.20 -6.93
CA GLY A 1104 -7.51 12.25 -7.66
C GLY A 1104 -6.55 13.35 -8.13
N GLY A 1105 -6.82 13.93 -9.29
CA GLY A 1105 -5.95 14.94 -9.90
C GLY A 1105 -6.17 15.09 -11.40
N THR A 1106 -5.28 15.83 -12.06
CA THR A 1106 -5.32 16.04 -13.52
C THR A 1106 -4.66 14.87 -14.26
N TYR A 1107 -5.45 14.14 -15.03
CA TYR A 1107 -5.00 13.09 -15.95
C TYR A 1107 -4.93 13.67 -17.37
N TYR A 1108 -4.12 13.06 -18.22
CA TYR A 1108 -3.91 13.48 -19.61
C TYR A 1108 -4.36 12.38 -20.58
N ILE A 1109 -5.07 12.77 -21.64
CA ILE A 1109 -5.58 11.88 -22.69
C ILE A 1109 -4.94 12.32 -24.00
N GLY A 1110 -4.17 11.43 -24.62
CA GLY A 1110 -3.66 11.61 -25.97
C GLY A 1110 -4.55 10.87 -26.97
N VAL A 1111 -5.05 11.58 -27.98
CA VAL A 1111 -5.77 10.98 -29.12
C VAL A 1111 -4.88 11.06 -30.35
N GLU A 1112 -4.69 9.92 -31.02
CA GLU A 1112 -3.86 9.81 -32.21
C GLU A 1112 -4.49 8.84 -33.24
N ALA A 1113 -3.90 8.70 -34.42
CA ALA A 1113 -4.32 7.71 -35.40
C ALA A 1113 -3.55 6.40 -35.20
N PHE A 1114 -4.23 5.25 -35.25
CA PHE A 1114 -3.56 3.96 -35.30
C PHE A 1114 -2.87 3.78 -36.67
N GLY A 1115 -1.55 3.91 -36.70
CA GLY A 1115 -0.76 3.83 -37.93
C GLY A 1115 -0.61 5.18 -38.63
N SER A 1116 -1.21 5.35 -39.80
CA SER A 1116 -1.17 6.61 -40.55
C SER A 1116 -2.57 7.11 -40.88
N GLY A 1117 -2.93 8.33 -40.49
CA GLY A 1117 -4.27 8.86 -40.66
C GLY A 1117 -4.43 10.29 -40.16
N THR A 1118 -5.32 11.03 -40.82
CA THR A 1118 -5.69 12.41 -40.47
C THR A 1118 -7.22 12.52 -40.49
N GLY A 1119 -7.80 13.42 -39.70
CA GLY A 1119 -9.23 13.69 -39.70
C GLY A 1119 -9.76 14.07 -38.32
N ASP A 1120 -11.00 14.56 -38.30
CA ASP A 1120 -11.72 14.90 -37.06
C ASP A 1120 -12.24 13.68 -36.31
N TYR A 1121 -12.38 13.82 -34.99
CA TYR A 1121 -12.94 12.82 -34.08
C TYR A 1121 -13.69 13.52 -32.93
N THR A 1122 -14.50 12.76 -32.20
CA THR A 1122 -15.15 13.21 -30.96
C THR A 1122 -14.66 12.39 -29.77
N VAL A 1123 -14.13 13.02 -28.72
CA VAL A 1123 -13.74 12.37 -27.47
C VAL A 1123 -14.77 12.65 -26.37
N ARG A 1124 -15.10 11.63 -25.57
CA ARG A 1124 -16.03 11.71 -24.42
C ARG A 1124 -15.45 11.03 -23.20
N ILE A 1125 -15.75 11.58 -22.02
CA ILE A 1125 -15.36 10.99 -20.74
C ILE A 1125 -16.60 10.80 -19.88
N SER A 1126 -16.84 9.58 -19.41
CA SER A 1126 -17.95 9.25 -18.50
C SER A 1126 -17.48 8.48 -17.27
N ARG A 1127 -18.25 8.59 -16.19
CA ARG A 1127 -18.15 7.69 -15.02
C ARG A 1127 -18.88 6.39 -15.30
#